data_AF-A0A2M7KUT7-F1
#
_entry.id   AF-A0A2M7KUT7-F1
#
_cell.length_a   1.000
_cell.length_b   1.000
_cell.length_c   1.000
_cell.angle_alpha   90.00
_cell.angle_beta   90.00
_cell.angle_gamma   90.00
#
_symmetry.space_group_name_H-M   'P 1'
#
loop_
_entity.id
_entity.type
_entity.pdbx_description
1 polymer ?
#
loop_
_entity_poly.entity_id
_entity_poly.type
_entity_poly.pdbx_seq_one_letter_code
_entity_poly.pdbx_strand_id
1 'polypeptide(L)'
;MRRTPDRRSTGTVIALASLTLVPSAVTAAEAGPSAIEPASDSPFGVVCPWPGVSKAGIKWCRVGAGATGFANWPRVETEPGKFDWSPCDNDLKGFNDPEGLSLLPIFGYTPKWASKDPDADDAHAYPPRDVRTFSRFVFEIVRRYKHRVKVWEVWNEPNIEFLHGSLAEYAEMVKAAAIAAKKADPTCRIAMGCAGVDLDFLRRLYEFGCGPFYDVMSVHPYQWGARFNDGWMLDKLQNCRRLMDEFGDAGKEIWLTELGWSLSEGVTAEQQANLLVQAMVTALTVRERLKVEKTFWFCIKDWGGPGHGLLDVSGKPKPAFVAYTALTTALEGARYLGAWQTGGDVRAHVFDRGGNPVLALWNPAPEGLVAVELPTKAERLLVRAVTNEQRDLAVTGVKVTLEAAHAPVFVTGFAPGDLEVVPVEKAQTEPPVAQPGSPKHVWLSVVPPDTTLRPYLVLDASNAFPVRVHNDSDGRAQGEIALDLRLGDRRVAEGKLPFDVDKGAVKTVVWQVVLPALPESAGELATLVIRGTAGHELDPVDLPVRLTRGRAIEFLGNSFTERQYLREGGKSGCAESIRFGSKWIYRLDLRDAKWAQLRLLVGAHMAQEWHVSLSKDDKAWQEAASGKSWPDWRTVDLATYVPSPDEGAKTALFVKIHGQDCQLRELILETEQPLRPKQVSVYQQSPTELLVWDARPELGLGMHQMPDNQIELVRKLGVRFVRHTLYWNQVETTAEAGKYDAGQLAQWDDLVQRCEKQGVILVVVVHGNPPGVSFANRQQGYRRFAAFMADMAKRYPQVRYWELWNEMDVAFTDLFGAQNGVPLRERGRMYADMLKLAYPALKAANSDAYVLVGGMTDTDEFPRGLYEGGGRDYFDVMSIHTYGVPVMWSFSARGQRVRRILDESGDGGKPLWNTEFGIDAGNFVGAWGYPHAWTPPQKDHEFFDAEQGRQWQSCLEKNQELGRYAKALPYQFQAGNERDDDKHLRERAQLPLGMTLDDYGFGLVRSDGLTPRPTYDWLLEQQLNRPIQQAPTFTTDVRFPPKTKVIPVGYEYHWEGDELLIRNVKVDSAFPTRVRLRAESGR
;
A
#
# COMPACT_ATOMS: atom_id res chain seq x y z
N MET A 1 66.33 64.16 45.99
CA MET A 1 67.56 63.53 45.47
C MET A 1 67.45 62.03 45.67
N ARG A 2 67.61 61.25 44.58
CA ARG A 2 68.26 59.92 44.57
C ARG A 2 67.50 58.80 45.34
N ARG A 3 67.66 57.50 45.12
CA ARG A 3 68.70 56.67 44.48
C ARG A 3 68.13 55.23 44.43
N THR A 4 68.94 54.32 43.93
CA THR A 4 69.09 52.90 44.37
C THR A 4 68.48 52.52 45.73
N PRO A 5 68.44 51.20 46.01
CA PRO A 5 69.36 50.75 47.05
C PRO A 5 70.05 49.41 46.77
N ASP A 6 71.36 49.44 46.97
CA ASP A 6 72.25 48.31 47.33
C ASP A 6 71.68 47.63 48.62
N ARG A 7 71.93 46.36 48.98
CA ARG A 7 73.21 45.64 49.12
C ARG A 7 72.90 44.22 49.65
N ARG A 8 73.91 43.36 49.81
CA ARG A 8 73.99 42.15 50.68
C ARG A 8 72.80 41.81 51.63
N SER A 9 72.50 40.51 51.71
CA SER A 9 72.06 39.66 52.87
C SER A 9 70.61 39.08 52.92
N THR A 10 70.54 37.78 53.25
CA THR A 10 69.52 36.97 53.99
C THR A 10 68.00 37.15 53.80
N GLY A 11 67.24 36.04 53.76
CA GLY A 11 65.89 36.01 54.35
C GLY A 11 64.85 35.02 53.77
N THR A 12 64.53 34.00 54.57
CA THR A 12 63.43 33.02 54.52
C THR A 12 62.01 33.64 54.62
N VAL A 13 60.95 32.81 54.51
CA VAL A 13 59.59 32.85 55.16
C VAL A 13 58.43 32.91 54.13
N ILE A 14 57.64 31.84 53.90
CA ILE A 14 56.46 31.26 54.62
C ILE A 14 55.15 32.10 54.53
N ALA A 15 54.05 31.38 54.17
CA ALA A 15 52.62 31.56 54.51
C ALA A 15 51.65 32.38 53.61
N LEU A 16 50.67 31.64 53.06
CA LEU A 16 49.19 31.70 53.21
C LEU A 16 48.36 32.99 53.04
N ALA A 17 47.19 32.76 52.41
CA ALA A 17 45.89 33.49 52.41
C ALA A 17 45.75 34.67 51.41
N SER A 18 44.68 34.87 50.64
CA SER A 18 43.25 34.60 50.89
C SER A 18 42.42 34.48 49.58
N LEU A 19 41.25 33.82 49.69
CA LEU A 19 40.25 33.49 48.65
C LEU A 19 39.72 34.68 47.82
N THR A 20 39.43 34.41 46.53
CA THR A 20 38.15 34.77 45.86
C THR A 20 37.91 33.87 44.63
N LEU A 21 36.64 33.49 44.42
CA LEU A 21 36.16 32.47 43.48
C LEU A 21 36.38 32.76 41.98
N VAL A 22 36.41 31.66 41.23
CA VAL A 22 36.77 31.43 39.82
C VAL A 22 35.66 31.82 38.82
N PRO A 23 36.02 32.35 37.64
CA PRO A 23 35.44 31.92 36.37
C PRO A 23 36.52 31.31 35.46
N SER A 24 36.31 30.05 35.05
CA SER A 24 37.24 29.32 34.18
C SER A 24 37.24 29.93 32.78
N ALA A 25 38.43 30.25 32.28
CA ALA A 25 38.68 30.80 30.96
C ALA A 25 38.28 29.80 29.87
N VAL A 26 37.51 30.30 28.91
CA VAL A 26 37.19 29.65 27.63
C VAL A 26 38.50 29.47 26.86
N THR A 27 38.91 28.21 26.67
CA THR A 27 39.93 27.85 25.68
C THR A 27 39.32 28.00 24.28
N ALA A 28 39.99 28.78 23.43
CA ALA A 28 39.65 28.91 22.02
C ALA A 28 39.61 27.52 21.36
N ALA A 29 38.42 27.11 20.92
CA ALA A 29 38.25 25.93 20.11
C ALA A 29 38.89 26.17 18.74
N GLU A 30 39.72 25.22 18.30
CA GLU A 30 40.20 25.14 16.92
C GLU A 30 38.99 25.08 15.98
N ALA A 31 38.86 26.10 15.12
CA ALA A 31 37.89 26.11 14.05
C ALA A 31 38.22 24.97 13.07
N GLY A 32 37.33 23.98 12.98
CA GLY A 32 37.40 22.94 11.96
C GLY A 32 37.29 23.51 10.53
N PRO A 33 37.63 22.72 9.50
CA PRO A 33 37.54 23.19 8.12
C PRO A 33 36.09 23.57 7.78
N SER A 34 35.86 24.87 7.58
CA SER A 34 34.60 25.42 7.07
C SER A 34 34.23 24.75 5.76
N ALA A 35 33.07 24.09 5.71
CA ALA A 35 32.49 23.60 4.47
C ALA A 35 32.27 24.80 3.52
N ILE A 36 32.77 24.72 2.29
CA ILE A 36 32.43 25.69 1.24
C ILE A 36 31.07 25.24 0.70
N GLU A 37 30.02 25.97 1.07
CA GLU A 37 28.66 25.78 0.55
C GLU A 37 28.61 25.97 -0.98
N PRO A 38 27.64 25.35 -1.69
CA PRO A 38 27.41 25.67 -3.09
C PRO A 38 27.24 27.18 -3.28
N ALA A 39 27.65 27.71 -4.43
CA ALA A 39 27.80 29.15 -4.64
C ALA A 39 26.49 29.98 -4.54
N SER A 40 25.31 29.34 -4.43
CA SER A 40 24.02 30.02 -4.35
C SER A 40 22.95 29.26 -3.56
N ASP A 41 22.35 29.95 -2.59
CA ASP A 41 21.16 29.49 -1.84
C ASP A 41 19.84 29.69 -2.59
N SER A 42 19.89 30.23 -3.81
CA SER A 42 18.68 30.44 -4.61
C SER A 42 17.94 29.11 -4.85
N PRO A 43 16.60 29.10 -4.71
CA PRO A 43 15.78 27.93 -4.99
C PRO A 43 15.58 27.68 -6.50
N PHE A 44 15.97 28.63 -7.36
CA PHE A 44 15.59 28.66 -8.76
C PHE A 44 16.66 28.05 -9.68
N GLY A 45 16.28 26.96 -10.33
CA GLY A 45 17.09 26.25 -11.31
C GLY A 45 16.40 26.04 -12.66
N VAL A 46 17.21 25.62 -13.63
CA VAL A 46 16.75 25.18 -14.95
C VAL A 46 17.57 23.98 -15.43
N VAL A 47 17.00 23.19 -16.33
CA VAL A 47 17.68 22.08 -16.99
C VAL A 47 18.24 22.56 -18.33
N CYS A 48 19.46 22.10 -18.60
CA CYS A 48 20.28 22.44 -19.76
C CYS A 48 20.83 23.87 -19.72
N PRO A 49 22.08 24.07 -20.15
CA PRO A 49 22.70 25.38 -20.24
C PRO A 49 22.29 26.13 -21.52
N TRP A 50 22.21 27.44 -21.44
CA TRP A 50 22.16 28.30 -22.61
C TRP A 50 22.72 29.69 -22.30
N PRO A 51 23.41 30.36 -23.25
CA PRO A 51 23.86 31.74 -23.05
C PRO A 51 22.71 32.68 -22.68
N GLY A 52 22.87 33.43 -21.58
CA GLY A 52 21.89 34.41 -21.12
C GLY A 52 20.84 33.89 -20.13
N VAL A 53 21.00 32.67 -19.61
CA VAL A 53 20.14 32.11 -18.55
C VAL A 53 20.07 32.99 -17.29
N SER A 54 21.15 33.66 -16.90
CA SER A 54 21.19 34.60 -15.78
C SER A 54 20.27 35.80 -15.93
N LYS A 55 19.90 36.18 -17.17
CA LYS A 55 19.03 37.33 -17.42
C LYS A 55 17.63 37.09 -16.84
N ALA A 56 17.26 35.83 -16.62
CA ALA A 56 16.05 35.43 -15.93
C ALA A 56 16.23 35.28 -14.40
N GLY A 57 17.39 35.66 -13.84
CA GLY A 57 17.69 35.56 -12.41
C GLY A 57 17.94 34.14 -11.90
N ILE A 58 18.06 33.15 -12.80
CA ILE A 58 18.31 31.75 -12.48
C ILE A 58 19.75 31.58 -12.00
N LYS A 59 19.96 30.83 -10.91
CA LYS A 59 21.29 30.61 -10.32
C LYS A 59 21.74 29.15 -10.27
N TRP A 60 20.86 28.22 -10.64
CA TRP A 60 21.17 26.79 -10.71
C TRP A 60 20.94 26.22 -12.11
N CYS A 61 21.84 25.34 -12.54
CA CYS A 61 21.72 24.64 -13.81
C CYS A 61 21.99 23.15 -13.63
N ARG A 62 21.03 22.31 -14.02
CA ARG A 62 21.18 20.86 -14.09
C ARG A 62 21.70 20.47 -15.47
N VAL A 63 22.77 19.67 -15.51
CA VAL A 63 23.51 19.32 -16.74
C VAL A 63 23.75 17.81 -16.84
N GLY A 64 23.93 17.28 -18.05
CA GLY A 64 24.09 15.84 -18.32
C GLY A 64 22.90 15.22 -19.04
N ALA A 65 22.61 13.93 -18.77
CA ALA A 65 21.48 13.14 -19.32
C ALA A 65 21.29 13.15 -20.85
N GLY A 66 22.35 13.42 -21.63
CA GLY A 66 22.28 13.49 -23.11
C GLY A 66 22.05 14.91 -23.64
N ALA A 67 21.67 15.86 -22.79
CA ALA A 67 21.53 17.26 -23.13
C ALA A 67 22.87 18.01 -23.24
N THR A 68 23.87 17.61 -22.44
CA THR A 68 25.23 18.15 -22.46
C THR A 68 26.27 17.03 -22.43
N GLY A 69 27.54 17.36 -22.71
CA GLY A 69 28.65 16.41 -22.60
C GLY A 69 29.14 16.23 -21.15
N PHE A 70 28.84 17.18 -20.26
CA PHE A 70 29.29 17.17 -18.88
C PHE A 70 28.84 15.91 -18.12
N ALA A 71 29.81 15.18 -17.55
CA ALA A 71 29.61 13.95 -16.79
C ALA A 71 28.89 12.79 -17.52
N ASN A 72 28.74 12.88 -18.85
CA ASN A 72 28.31 11.77 -19.68
C ASN A 72 29.47 10.78 -19.85
N TRP A 73 29.42 9.64 -19.15
CA TRP A 73 30.54 8.71 -19.05
C TRP A 73 30.99 8.15 -20.42
N PRO A 74 30.10 7.74 -21.34
CA PRO A 74 30.49 7.35 -22.70
C PRO A 74 31.28 8.40 -23.48
N ARG A 75 31.01 9.70 -23.25
CA ARG A 75 31.72 10.81 -23.91
C ARG A 75 33.04 11.16 -23.25
N VAL A 76 33.16 10.90 -21.94
CA VAL A 76 34.35 11.27 -21.15
C VAL A 76 35.38 10.14 -21.09
N GLU A 77 34.98 8.87 -21.02
CA GLU A 77 35.88 7.70 -21.00
C GLU A 77 35.54 6.75 -22.17
N THR A 78 35.95 7.15 -23.38
CA THR A 78 35.66 6.40 -24.61
C THR A 78 36.36 5.04 -24.66
N GLU A 79 37.50 4.92 -23.98
CA GLU A 79 38.24 3.68 -23.78
C GLU A 79 38.63 3.52 -22.30
N PRO A 80 38.75 2.29 -21.77
CA PRO A 80 39.08 2.06 -20.36
C PRO A 80 40.33 2.83 -19.92
N GLY A 81 40.17 3.72 -18.93
CA GLY A 81 41.25 4.51 -18.34
C GLY A 81 41.73 5.71 -19.17
N LYS A 82 41.16 5.97 -20.35
CA LYS A 82 41.51 7.13 -21.20
C LYS A 82 40.40 8.17 -21.13
N PHE A 83 40.66 9.26 -20.42
CA PHE A 83 39.69 10.33 -20.23
C PHE A 83 39.88 11.48 -21.23
N ASP A 84 38.84 11.80 -21.99
CA ASP A 84 38.71 13.04 -22.75
C ASP A 84 37.83 14.03 -21.97
N TRP A 85 38.46 15.05 -21.39
CA TRP A 85 37.78 16.08 -20.60
C TRP A 85 37.22 17.21 -21.46
N SER A 86 37.50 17.23 -22.77
CA SER A 86 37.10 18.32 -23.65
C SER A 86 35.59 18.60 -23.67
N PRO A 87 34.68 17.60 -23.60
CA PRO A 87 33.24 17.89 -23.53
C PRO A 87 32.86 18.64 -22.26
N CYS A 88 33.39 18.22 -21.11
CA CYS A 88 33.13 18.86 -19.83
C CYS A 88 33.74 20.28 -19.77
N ASP A 89 34.98 20.43 -20.23
CA ASP A 89 35.69 21.71 -20.24
C ASP A 89 35.03 22.71 -21.22
N ASN A 90 34.51 22.23 -22.34
CA ASN A 90 33.78 23.07 -23.30
C ASN A 90 32.41 23.49 -22.78
N ASP A 91 31.69 22.60 -22.10
CA ASP A 91 30.44 22.96 -21.41
C ASP A 91 30.72 24.04 -20.35
N LEU A 92 31.77 23.88 -19.53
CA LEU A 92 32.19 24.90 -18.54
C LEU A 92 32.56 26.25 -19.19
N LYS A 93 33.27 26.24 -20.31
CA LYS A 93 33.54 27.47 -21.08
C LYS A 93 32.27 28.06 -21.68
N GLY A 94 31.34 27.23 -22.14
CA GLY A 94 30.03 27.63 -22.64
C GLY A 94 29.16 28.25 -21.56
N PHE A 95 29.33 27.81 -20.30
CA PHE A 95 28.77 28.47 -19.12
C PHE A 95 29.46 29.81 -18.77
N ASN A 96 30.40 30.29 -19.63
CA ASN A 96 31.34 31.40 -19.42
C ASN A 96 30.92 32.29 -18.25
N ASP A 97 31.69 32.19 -17.17
CA ASP A 97 31.32 32.46 -15.78
C ASP A 97 31.68 33.89 -15.34
N PRO A 98 30.84 34.91 -15.58
CA PRO A 98 30.71 36.05 -14.69
C PRO A 98 29.41 35.99 -13.86
N GLU A 99 28.62 34.91 -13.96
CA GLU A 99 27.22 34.86 -13.49
C GLU A 99 26.98 34.02 -12.23
N GLY A 100 27.96 33.22 -11.78
CA GLY A 100 27.86 32.50 -10.51
C GLY A 100 26.86 31.32 -10.49
N LEU A 101 26.58 30.71 -11.65
CA LEU A 101 25.69 29.55 -11.75
C LEU A 101 26.26 28.34 -11.00
N SER A 102 25.48 27.76 -10.09
CA SER A 102 25.77 26.48 -9.46
C SER A 102 25.30 25.32 -10.35
N LEU A 103 26.10 24.24 -10.40
CA LEU A 103 25.85 23.12 -11.30
C LEU A 103 25.39 21.88 -10.53
N LEU A 104 24.43 21.16 -11.11
CA LEU A 104 24.04 19.80 -10.75
C LEU A 104 24.26 18.87 -11.94
N PRO A 105 25.48 18.34 -12.14
CA PRO A 105 25.75 17.33 -13.15
C PRO A 105 25.29 15.94 -12.74
N ILE A 106 24.97 15.13 -13.75
CA ILE A 106 24.56 13.73 -13.60
C ILE A 106 25.70 12.82 -14.03
N PHE A 107 26.05 11.83 -13.20
CA PHE A 107 26.89 10.70 -13.62
C PHE A 107 26.09 9.80 -14.57
N GLY A 108 26.11 10.13 -15.87
CA GLY A 108 25.17 9.59 -16.84
C GLY A 108 25.74 8.53 -17.77
N TYR A 109 24.97 7.45 -17.92
CA TYR A 109 25.10 6.35 -18.88
C TYR A 109 26.38 5.51 -18.78
N THR A 110 26.40 4.33 -19.40
CA THR A 110 27.53 3.40 -19.34
C THR A 110 28.24 3.31 -20.71
N PRO A 111 29.57 3.48 -20.80
CA PRO A 111 30.29 3.24 -22.05
C PRO A 111 30.08 1.80 -22.55
N LYS A 112 29.97 1.61 -23.87
CA LYS A 112 29.75 0.29 -24.48
C LYS A 112 30.75 -0.78 -23.98
N TRP A 113 32.01 -0.41 -23.79
CA TRP A 113 33.06 -1.32 -23.29
C TRP A 113 32.88 -1.73 -21.81
N ALA A 114 32.17 -0.92 -21.01
CA ALA A 114 31.89 -1.16 -19.60
C ALA A 114 30.52 -1.79 -19.35
N SER A 115 29.61 -1.72 -20.34
CA SER A 115 28.22 -2.17 -20.23
C SER A 115 28.09 -3.65 -19.87
N LYS A 116 27.06 -3.98 -19.08
CA LYS A 116 26.64 -5.35 -18.80
C LYS A 116 26.12 -6.06 -20.05
N ASP A 117 25.50 -5.33 -20.97
CA ASP A 117 25.13 -5.82 -22.30
C ASP A 117 25.77 -4.94 -23.38
N PRO A 118 27.02 -5.25 -23.78
CA PRO A 118 27.72 -4.47 -24.80
C PRO A 118 27.18 -4.70 -26.22
N ASP A 119 26.36 -5.72 -26.45
CA ASP A 119 25.87 -6.05 -27.80
C ASP A 119 24.48 -5.44 -28.08
N ALA A 120 23.77 -4.99 -27.05
CA ALA A 120 22.52 -4.24 -27.18
C ALA A 120 22.68 -2.90 -27.95
N ASP A 121 21.68 -2.53 -28.74
CA ASP A 121 21.65 -1.27 -29.49
C ASP A 121 21.70 -0.04 -28.57
N ASP A 122 21.13 -0.17 -27.37
CA ASP A 122 21.08 0.81 -26.29
C ASP A 122 22.00 0.43 -25.11
N ALA A 123 23.15 -0.20 -25.38
CA ALA A 123 24.14 -0.63 -24.38
C ALA A 123 24.49 0.44 -23.30
N HIS A 124 24.28 1.72 -23.59
CA HIS A 124 24.52 2.84 -22.68
C HIS A 124 23.50 2.96 -21.52
N ALA A 125 22.30 2.41 -21.69
CA ALA A 125 21.26 2.36 -20.67
C ALA A 125 21.41 1.16 -19.72
N TYR A 126 22.32 0.22 -19.99
CA TYR A 126 22.62 -0.87 -19.06
C TYR A 126 23.61 -0.44 -17.97
N PRO A 127 23.54 -1.01 -16.75
CA PRO A 127 24.54 -0.76 -15.72
C PRO A 127 25.92 -1.28 -16.14
N PRO A 128 27.01 -0.82 -15.49
CA PRO A 128 28.34 -1.37 -15.72
C PRO A 128 28.41 -2.85 -15.28
N ARG A 129 29.11 -3.68 -16.04
CA ARG A 129 29.38 -5.09 -15.67
C ARG A 129 30.19 -5.23 -14.38
N ASP A 130 30.98 -4.20 -14.05
CA ASP A 130 31.75 -4.09 -12.82
C ASP A 130 31.64 -2.65 -12.29
N VAL A 131 30.93 -2.50 -11.16
CA VAL A 131 30.67 -1.19 -10.52
C VAL A 131 31.96 -0.46 -10.12
N ARG A 132 33.08 -1.16 -9.94
CA ARG A 132 34.38 -0.53 -9.65
C ARG A 132 34.86 0.34 -10.81
N THR A 133 34.49 0.00 -12.03
CA THR A 133 34.77 0.79 -13.22
C THR A 133 34.05 2.14 -13.14
N PHE A 134 32.78 2.13 -12.74
CA PHE A 134 32.00 3.34 -12.49
C PHE A 134 32.56 4.14 -11.31
N SER A 135 32.97 3.47 -10.23
CA SER A 135 33.62 4.11 -9.08
C SER A 135 34.88 4.89 -9.49
N ARG A 136 35.73 4.31 -10.35
CA ARG A 136 36.92 5.00 -10.87
C ARG A 136 36.56 6.25 -11.68
N PHE A 137 35.56 6.15 -12.55
CA PHE A 137 35.07 7.31 -13.32
C PHE A 137 34.59 8.42 -12.39
N VAL A 138 33.73 8.08 -11.40
CA VAL A 138 33.22 9.04 -10.41
C VAL A 138 34.35 9.69 -9.63
N PHE A 139 35.34 8.92 -9.17
CA PHE A 139 36.51 9.48 -8.47
C PHE A 139 37.26 10.48 -9.35
N GLU A 140 37.58 10.14 -10.61
CA GLU A 140 38.37 10.99 -11.49
C GLU A 140 37.65 12.29 -11.87
N ILE A 141 36.35 12.22 -12.18
CA ILE A 141 35.59 13.42 -12.54
C ILE A 141 35.38 14.35 -11.34
N VAL A 142 35.06 13.81 -10.16
CA VAL A 142 34.91 14.62 -8.94
C VAL A 142 36.25 15.23 -8.55
N ARG A 143 37.34 14.45 -8.59
CA ARG A 143 38.71 14.94 -8.29
C ARG A 143 39.10 16.11 -9.17
N ARG A 144 38.74 16.06 -10.46
CA ARG A 144 39.03 17.13 -11.44
C ARG A 144 38.19 18.38 -11.20
N TYR A 145 36.89 18.23 -10.95
CA TYR A 145 35.94 19.35 -10.94
C TYR A 145 35.46 19.81 -9.55
N LYS A 146 36.02 19.27 -8.45
CA LYS A 146 35.69 19.65 -7.06
C LYS A 146 35.76 21.13 -6.72
N HIS A 147 36.51 21.91 -7.50
CA HIS A 147 36.60 23.37 -7.31
C HIS A 147 35.39 24.12 -7.90
N ARG A 148 34.60 23.48 -8.77
CA ARG A 148 33.48 24.10 -9.50
C ARG A 148 32.13 23.44 -9.23
N VAL A 149 32.12 22.14 -8.91
CA VAL A 149 30.92 21.34 -8.70
C VAL A 149 30.94 20.78 -7.28
N LYS A 150 29.84 20.97 -6.56
CA LYS A 150 29.67 20.52 -5.17
C LYS A 150 28.54 19.54 -4.95
N VAL A 151 27.63 19.39 -5.90
CA VAL A 151 26.53 18.42 -5.82
C VAL A 151 26.51 17.62 -7.11
N TRP A 152 26.40 16.30 -7.00
CA TRP A 152 26.40 15.40 -8.14
C TRP A 152 25.22 14.45 -8.04
N GLU A 153 24.53 14.22 -9.16
CA GLU A 153 23.39 13.31 -9.23
C GLU A 153 23.80 11.96 -9.84
N VAL A 154 23.34 10.86 -9.24
CA VAL A 154 23.62 9.52 -9.71
C VAL A 154 22.52 9.07 -10.69
N TRP A 155 22.88 9.03 -11.99
CA TRP A 155 21.99 8.61 -13.08
C TRP A 155 20.78 9.53 -13.32
N ASN A 156 20.07 9.32 -14.45
CA ASN A 156 18.81 10.00 -14.75
C ASN A 156 17.67 9.00 -14.75
N GLU A 157 16.63 9.25 -13.95
CA GLU A 157 15.36 8.51 -13.98
C GLU A 157 15.52 6.96 -14.04
N PRO A 158 16.28 6.38 -13.09
CA PRO A 158 16.63 4.95 -13.08
C PRO A 158 15.43 4.00 -12.93
N ASN A 159 14.24 4.52 -12.59
CA ASN A 159 13.01 3.74 -12.48
C ASN A 159 12.27 3.56 -13.82
N ILE A 160 12.75 4.22 -14.89
CA ILE A 160 12.15 4.18 -16.23
C ILE A 160 13.14 3.60 -17.25
N GLU A 161 12.83 3.66 -18.55
CA GLU A 161 13.66 3.11 -19.63
C GLU A 161 15.12 3.61 -19.68
N PHE A 162 15.46 4.67 -18.95
CA PHE A 162 16.83 5.18 -18.88
C PHE A 162 17.81 4.25 -18.16
N LEU A 163 17.36 3.22 -17.43
CA LEU A 163 18.21 2.19 -16.85
C LEU A 163 17.63 0.78 -17.09
N HIS A 164 18.34 -0.07 -17.82
CA HIS A 164 18.03 -1.50 -18.02
C HIS A 164 18.69 -2.40 -16.96
N GLY A 165 18.91 -1.86 -15.77
CA GLY A 165 19.46 -2.56 -14.60
C GLY A 165 18.39 -2.86 -13.56
N SER A 166 18.71 -3.77 -12.66
CA SER A 166 17.91 -4.02 -11.46
C SER A 166 18.01 -2.85 -10.47
N LEU A 167 17.02 -2.73 -9.59
CA LEU A 167 17.05 -1.76 -8.49
C LEU A 167 18.26 -1.98 -7.56
N ALA A 168 18.65 -3.24 -7.35
CA ALA A 168 19.84 -3.60 -6.57
C ALA A 168 21.14 -3.10 -7.24
N GLU A 169 21.24 -3.20 -8.56
CA GLU A 169 22.38 -2.66 -9.32
C GLU A 169 22.43 -1.13 -9.24
N TYR A 170 21.28 -0.44 -9.34
CA TYR A 170 21.24 1.01 -9.12
C TYR A 170 21.65 1.40 -7.70
N ALA A 171 21.16 0.68 -6.67
CA ALA A 171 21.56 0.90 -5.29
C ALA A 171 23.09 0.71 -5.10
N GLU A 172 23.68 -0.31 -5.72
CA GLU A 172 25.12 -0.54 -5.73
C GLU A 172 25.87 0.62 -6.41
N MET A 173 25.35 1.16 -7.53
CA MET A 173 25.90 2.33 -8.20
C MET A 173 25.86 3.60 -7.33
N VAL A 174 24.75 3.86 -6.62
CA VAL A 174 24.64 5.01 -5.69
C VAL A 174 25.70 4.92 -4.60
N LYS A 175 25.84 3.76 -3.96
CA LYS A 175 26.84 3.54 -2.89
C LYS A 175 28.27 3.74 -3.40
N ALA A 176 28.56 3.13 -4.56
CA ALA A 176 29.85 3.25 -5.23
C ALA A 176 30.17 4.71 -5.59
N ALA A 177 29.22 5.44 -6.17
CA ALA A 177 29.39 6.84 -6.50
C ALA A 177 29.65 7.69 -5.25
N ALA A 178 28.90 7.47 -4.17
CA ALA A 178 29.04 8.26 -2.96
C ALA A 178 30.41 8.08 -2.29
N ILE A 179 30.89 6.84 -2.18
CA ILE A 179 32.22 6.55 -1.63
C ILE A 179 33.32 7.16 -2.51
N ALA A 180 33.26 6.92 -3.83
CA ALA A 180 34.27 7.42 -4.76
C ALA A 180 34.30 8.96 -4.81
N ALA A 181 33.14 9.61 -4.83
CA ALA A 181 33.02 11.06 -4.85
C ALA A 181 33.54 11.68 -3.55
N LYS A 182 33.11 11.19 -2.37
CA LYS A 182 33.56 11.72 -1.08
C LYS A 182 35.05 11.46 -0.82
N LYS A 183 35.63 10.40 -1.41
CA LYS A 183 37.09 10.17 -1.40
C LYS A 183 37.85 11.22 -2.22
N ALA A 184 37.27 11.71 -3.31
CA ALA A 184 37.86 12.75 -4.15
C ALA A 184 37.62 14.19 -3.61
N ASP A 185 36.43 14.43 -3.05
CA ASP A 185 36.02 15.66 -2.39
C ASP A 185 35.11 15.35 -1.18
N PRO A 186 35.65 15.35 0.05
CA PRO A 186 34.86 15.10 1.26
C PRO A 186 33.71 16.10 1.49
N THR A 187 33.73 17.25 0.81
CA THR A 187 32.70 18.29 0.93
C THR A 187 31.58 18.17 -0.10
N CYS A 188 31.68 17.24 -1.06
CA CYS A 188 30.64 17.10 -2.08
C CYS A 188 29.40 16.38 -1.54
N ARG A 189 28.26 16.72 -2.15
CA ARG A 189 26.94 16.13 -1.88
C ARG A 189 26.51 15.22 -3.04
N ILE A 190 25.78 14.17 -2.72
CA ILE A 190 25.29 13.16 -3.66
C ILE A 190 23.76 13.21 -3.70
N ALA A 191 23.21 13.39 -4.89
CA ALA A 191 21.78 13.30 -5.15
C ALA A 191 21.41 11.92 -5.70
N MET A 192 20.34 11.34 -5.14
CA MET A 192 19.75 10.08 -5.56
C MET A 192 18.25 10.31 -5.79
N GLY A 193 17.69 9.75 -6.85
CA GLY A 193 16.35 10.13 -7.27
C GLY A 193 15.66 9.25 -8.29
N CYS A 194 14.50 9.70 -8.77
CA CYS A 194 13.65 8.98 -9.71
C CYS A 194 12.77 9.93 -10.55
N ALA A 195 12.25 9.43 -11.66
CA ALA A 195 11.15 10.07 -12.38
C ALA A 195 9.89 10.09 -11.51
N GLY A 196 9.14 11.19 -11.55
CA GLY A 196 7.98 11.35 -10.67
C GLY A 196 8.38 11.45 -9.20
N VAL A 197 7.45 11.08 -8.33
CA VAL A 197 7.69 10.84 -6.89
C VAL A 197 7.31 9.39 -6.61
N ASP A 198 8.17 8.48 -7.05
CA ASP A 198 7.96 7.03 -6.96
C ASP A 198 8.36 6.51 -5.57
N LEU A 199 7.43 6.61 -4.62
CA LEU A 199 7.64 6.27 -3.21
C LEU A 199 8.08 4.81 -3.01
N ASP A 200 7.59 3.88 -3.83
CA ASP A 200 7.93 2.47 -3.72
C ASP A 200 9.37 2.23 -4.19
N PHE A 201 9.76 2.83 -5.31
CA PHE A 201 11.15 2.80 -5.78
C PHE A 201 12.11 3.40 -4.75
N LEU A 202 11.78 4.58 -4.21
CA LEU A 202 12.60 5.26 -3.19
C LEU A 202 12.69 4.45 -1.90
N ARG A 203 11.58 3.87 -1.41
CA ARG A 203 11.58 2.97 -0.24
C ARG A 203 12.50 1.78 -0.46
N ARG A 204 12.45 1.15 -1.63
CA ARG A 204 13.31 0.01 -1.95
C ARG A 204 14.79 0.39 -1.93
N LEU A 205 15.17 1.60 -2.35
CA LEU A 205 16.56 2.05 -2.21
C LEU A 205 17.00 2.13 -0.75
N TYR A 206 16.13 2.58 0.15
CA TYR A 206 16.39 2.49 1.60
C TYR A 206 16.53 1.04 2.09
N GLU A 207 15.65 0.14 1.65
CA GLU A 207 15.71 -1.30 1.98
C GLU A 207 17.03 -1.94 1.51
N PHE A 208 17.58 -1.48 0.39
CA PHE A 208 18.92 -1.88 -0.08
C PHE A 208 20.06 -1.15 0.65
N GLY A 209 19.77 -0.30 1.63
CA GLY A 209 20.75 0.38 2.48
C GLY A 209 21.38 1.62 1.85
N CYS A 210 20.68 2.33 0.96
CA CYS A 210 21.19 3.57 0.36
C CYS A 210 21.18 4.77 1.30
N GLY A 211 20.47 4.73 2.44
CA GLY A 211 20.31 5.85 3.39
C GLY A 211 21.62 6.64 3.63
N PRO A 212 22.69 6.02 4.15
CA PRO A 212 23.96 6.73 4.41
C PRO A 212 24.72 7.24 3.17
N PHE A 213 24.32 6.86 1.97
CA PHE A 213 25.08 7.07 0.73
C PHE A 213 24.50 8.16 -0.17
N TYR A 214 23.58 8.99 0.32
CA TYR A 214 23.09 10.15 -0.40
C TYR A 214 22.80 11.32 0.56
N ASP A 215 22.88 12.55 0.02
CA ASP A 215 22.72 13.81 0.75
C ASP A 215 21.49 14.62 0.29
N VAL A 216 20.98 14.36 -0.92
CA VAL A 216 19.83 15.04 -1.54
C VAL A 216 18.87 14.02 -2.17
N MET A 217 17.59 14.10 -1.85
CA MET A 217 16.54 13.37 -2.56
C MET A 217 16.12 14.14 -3.81
N SER A 218 16.19 13.51 -4.98
CA SER A 218 15.89 14.11 -6.28
C SER A 218 14.61 13.51 -6.89
N VAL A 219 13.63 14.33 -7.28
CA VAL A 219 12.32 13.85 -7.81
C VAL A 219 11.78 14.73 -8.93
N HIS A 220 11.02 14.16 -9.88
CA HIS A 220 10.55 14.85 -11.09
C HIS A 220 9.01 14.91 -11.22
N PRO A 221 8.29 15.77 -10.47
CA PRO A 221 6.82 15.75 -10.40
C PRO A 221 6.11 16.40 -11.61
N TYR A 222 6.32 15.89 -12.83
CA TYR A 222 5.65 16.36 -14.04
C TYR A 222 4.10 16.23 -13.98
N GLN A 223 3.42 17.16 -14.65
CA GLN A 223 1.97 17.20 -14.83
C GLN A 223 1.64 17.65 -16.26
N TRP A 224 0.39 17.45 -16.68
CA TRP A 224 -0.08 17.76 -18.04
C TRP A 224 -1.39 18.53 -18.04
N GLY A 225 -1.67 19.18 -19.17
CA GLY A 225 -2.89 19.97 -19.38
C GLY A 225 -2.78 21.43 -18.92
N ALA A 226 -3.84 22.20 -19.15
CA ALA A 226 -3.87 23.65 -18.94
C ALA A 226 -4.11 24.09 -17.48
N ARG A 227 -4.21 23.14 -16.53
CA ARG A 227 -4.43 23.41 -15.11
C ARG A 227 -3.36 22.72 -14.28
N PHE A 228 -2.75 23.46 -13.35
CA PHE A 228 -1.85 22.90 -12.37
C PHE A 228 -2.64 22.35 -11.17
N ASN A 229 -2.40 21.08 -10.82
CA ASN A 229 -2.92 20.47 -9.60
C ASN A 229 -1.85 20.60 -8.49
N ASP A 230 -1.94 21.70 -7.75
CA ASP A 230 -1.05 22.00 -6.64
C ASP A 230 -1.24 21.04 -5.46
N GLY A 231 -2.49 20.68 -5.13
CA GLY A 231 -2.81 19.71 -4.08
C GLY A 231 -2.12 18.36 -4.30
N TRP A 232 -2.17 17.83 -5.52
CA TRP A 232 -1.46 16.60 -5.86
C TRP A 232 0.05 16.70 -5.67
N MET A 233 0.67 17.81 -6.11
CA MET A 233 2.11 18.01 -5.95
C MET A 233 2.49 18.07 -4.47
N LEU A 234 1.75 18.83 -3.67
CA LEU A 234 1.96 18.97 -2.23
C LEU A 234 1.81 17.62 -1.53
N ASP A 235 0.80 16.82 -1.88
CA ASP A 235 0.59 15.48 -1.33
C ASP A 235 1.76 14.55 -1.66
N LYS A 236 2.26 14.57 -2.90
CA LYS A 236 3.42 13.76 -3.31
C LYS A 236 4.67 14.14 -2.53
N LEU A 237 4.96 15.43 -2.39
CA LEU A 237 6.12 15.91 -1.65
C LEU A 237 6.02 15.61 -0.15
N GLN A 238 4.82 15.74 0.43
CA GLN A 238 4.59 15.39 1.83
C GLN A 238 4.76 13.88 2.07
N ASN A 239 4.32 13.04 1.13
CA ASN A 239 4.57 11.61 1.21
C ASN A 239 6.06 11.26 1.07
N CYS A 240 6.80 11.93 0.19
CA CYS A 240 8.24 11.76 0.06
C CYS A 240 8.96 12.15 1.35
N ARG A 241 8.59 13.29 1.95
CA ARG A 241 9.11 13.72 3.25
C ARG A 241 8.86 12.68 4.34
N ARG A 242 7.63 12.19 4.48
CA ARG A 242 7.28 11.13 5.46
C ARG A 242 8.11 9.86 5.28
N LEU A 243 8.32 9.44 4.03
CA LEU A 243 9.17 8.29 3.72
C LEU A 243 10.61 8.53 4.20
N MET A 244 11.18 9.70 3.91
CA MET A 244 12.53 10.01 4.36
C MET A 244 12.63 10.06 5.90
N ASP A 245 11.61 10.59 6.57
CA ASP A 245 11.55 10.66 8.03
C ASP A 245 11.48 9.26 8.67
N GLU A 246 10.70 8.36 8.09
CA GLU A 246 10.57 6.95 8.50
C GLU A 246 11.94 6.24 8.54
N PHE A 247 12.85 6.59 7.62
CA PHE A 247 14.20 6.03 7.54
C PHE A 247 15.28 6.89 8.24
N GLY A 248 14.88 7.88 9.06
CA GLY A 248 15.79 8.68 9.86
C GLY A 248 16.48 9.83 9.12
N ASP A 249 16.05 10.15 7.90
CA ASP A 249 16.66 11.16 7.02
C ASP A 249 15.93 12.52 7.10
N ALA A 250 15.32 12.83 8.25
CA ALA A 250 14.59 14.09 8.51
C ALA A 250 15.41 15.35 8.20
N GLY A 251 16.74 15.28 8.32
CA GLY A 251 17.64 16.39 8.04
C GLY A 251 17.85 16.71 6.56
N LYS A 252 17.68 15.72 5.66
CA LYS A 252 18.06 15.80 4.24
C LYS A 252 17.05 16.56 3.38
N GLU A 253 17.54 17.18 2.33
CA GLU A 253 16.78 18.03 1.41
C GLU A 253 16.10 17.22 0.30
N ILE A 254 15.00 17.77 -0.22
CA ILE A 254 14.32 17.33 -1.45
C ILE A 254 14.56 18.39 -2.53
N TRP A 255 15.02 17.98 -3.70
CA TRP A 255 15.20 18.84 -4.88
C TRP A 255 14.28 18.35 -6.00
N LEU A 256 13.56 19.27 -6.63
CA LEU A 256 12.74 19.00 -7.80
C LEU A 256 13.62 19.24 -9.04
N THR A 257 14.38 18.24 -9.43
CA THR A 257 15.44 18.37 -10.45
C THR A 257 14.90 18.41 -11.88
N GLU A 258 13.62 18.08 -12.08
CA GLU A 258 12.88 18.39 -13.29
C GLU A 258 11.38 18.61 -13.00
N LEU A 259 10.79 19.61 -13.66
CA LEU A 259 9.35 19.73 -13.90
C LEU A 259 9.12 20.71 -15.06
N GLY A 260 8.00 20.58 -15.77
CA GLY A 260 7.69 21.49 -16.87
C GLY A 260 6.39 21.13 -17.59
N TRP A 261 6.01 21.98 -18.55
CA TRP A 261 4.90 21.77 -19.47
C TRP A 261 5.35 22.03 -20.90
N SER A 262 4.92 21.21 -21.85
CA SER A 262 5.31 21.33 -23.25
C SER A 262 4.21 21.91 -24.15
N LEU A 263 4.56 22.84 -25.03
CA LEU A 263 3.66 23.28 -26.11
C LEU A 263 3.26 22.12 -27.04
N SER A 264 4.12 21.10 -27.19
CA SER A 264 3.81 19.90 -27.99
C SER A 264 2.69 19.04 -27.37
N GLU A 265 2.36 19.26 -26.10
CA GLU A 265 1.33 18.53 -25.36
C GLU A 265 0.02 19.33 -25.23
N GLY A 266 -0.11 20.41 -26.01
CA GLY A 266 -1.37 21.14 -26.18
C GLY A 266 -1.58 22.34 -25.25
N VAL A 267 -0.58 22.75 -24.45
CA VAL A 267 -0.65 24.04 -23.73
C VAL A 267 -0.17 25.20 -24.60
N THR A 268 -0.76 26.39 -24.43
CA THR A 268 -0.29 27.60 -25.11
C THR A 268 0.97 28.17 -24.45
N ALA A 269 1.65 29.10 -25.14
CA ALA A 269 2.83 29.76 -24.59
C ALA A 269 2.52 30.58 -23.32
N GLU A 270 1.33 31.17 -23.25
CA GLU A 270 0.82 31.91 -22.10
C GLU A 270 0.47 30.97 -20.95
N GLN A 271 -0.16 29.83 -21.24
CA GLN A 271 -0.43 28.80 -20.23
C GLN A 271 0.87 28.25 -19.63
N GLN A 272 1.86 27.93 -20.48
CA GLN A 272 3.19 27.51 -20.01
C GLN A 272 3.81 28.54 -19.05
N ALA A 273 3.72 29.84 -19.38
CA ALA A 273 4.24 30.91 -18.54
C ALA A 273 3.52 31.02 -17.18
N ASN A 274 2.21 30.84 -17.17
CA ASN A 274 1.41 30.86 -15.95
C ASN A 274 1.72 29.66 -15.06
N LEU A 275 1.70 28.46 -15.63
CA LEU A 275 1.95 27.19 -14.93
C LEU A 275 3.36 27.14 -14.33
N LEU A 276 4.36 27.72 -15.02
CA LEU A 276 5.71 27.89 -14.49
C LEU A 276 5.72 28.65 -13.17
N VAL A 277 5.09 29.83 -13.14
CA VAL A 277 5.07 30.67 -11.93
C VAL A 277 4.27 29.98 -10.83
N GLN A 278 3.12 29.39 -11.15
CA GLN A 278 2.31 28.66 -10.16
C GLN A 278 3.09 27.50 -9.53
N ALA A 279 3.72 26.62 -10.33
CA ALA A 279 4.47 25.48 -9.83
C ALA A 279 5.69 25.90 -8.98
N MET A 280 6.45 26.89 -9.45
CA MET A 280 7.61 27.40 -8.71
C MET A 280 7.22 28.06 -7.39
N VAL A 281 6.17 28.90 -7.38
CA VAL A 281 5.66 29.51 -6.15
C VAL A 281 5.16 28.44 -5.18
N THR A 282 4.40 27.45 -5.65
CA THR A 282 3.91 26.36 -4.80
C THR A 282 5.05 25.56 -4.18
N ALA A 283 6.14 25.28 -4.91
CA ALA A 283 7.33 24.64 -4.33
C ALA A 283 7.96 25.47 -3.19
N LEU A 284 8.01 26.80 -3.32
CA LEU A 284 8.51 27.69 -2.26
C LEU A 284 7.64 27.66 -0.99
N THR A 285 6.34 27.40 -1.12
CA THR A 285 5.43 27.36 0.05
C THR A 285 5.74 26.23 1.03
N VAL A 286 6.42 25.18 0.57
CA VAL A 286 6.77 24.00 1.36
C VAL A 286 8.26 23.88 1.63
N ARG A 287 9.08 24.86 1.24
CA ARG A 287 10.53 24.84 1.42
C ARG A 287 10.93 24.57 2.87
N GLU A 288 10.45 25.39 3.82
CA GLU A 288 10.79 25.21 5.25
C GLU A 288 10.16 23.96 5.87
N ARG A 289 8.92 23.63 5.49
CA ARG A 289 8.14 22.53 6.10
C ARG A 289 8.59 21.14 5.63
N LEU A 290 8.90 21.01 4.34
CA LEU A 290 9.22 19.73 3.69
C LEU A 290 10.68 19.64 3.23
N LYS A 291 11.50 20.69 3.45
CA LYS A 291 12.89 20.79 2.98
C LYS A 291 13.02 20.70 1.46
N VAL A 292 12.06 21.28 0.73
CA VAL A 292 12.10 21.38 -0.75
C VAL A 292 12.95 22.59 -1.11
N GLU A 293 14.25 22.37 -1.33
CA GLU A 293 15.24 23.44 -1.36
C GLU A 293 15.50 24.03 -2.76
N LYS A 294 15.40 23.21 -3.81
CA LYS A 294 15.71 23.62 -5.20
C LYS A 294 14.66 23.07 -6.16
N THR A 295 14.29 23.87 -7.16
CA THR A 295 13.36 23.49 -8.23
C THR A 295 13.94 23.86 -9.59
N PHE A 296 13.99 22.90 -10.50
CA PHE A 296 14.59 23.03 -11.82
C PHE A 296 13.53 22.89 -12.91
N TRP A 297 13.32 23.95 -13.68
CA TRP A 297 12.44 23.91 -14.84
C TRP A 297 13.09 23.13 -15.99
N PHE A 298 12.42 22.11 -16.50
CA PHE A 298 12.76 21.50 -17.77
C PHE A 298 12.03 22.27 -18.88
N CYS A 299 12.71 23.01 -19.75
CA CYS A 299 14.16 23.25 -19.84
C CYS A 299 14.47 24.66 -20.37
N ILE A 300 15.73 25.04 -20.54
CA ILE A 300 16.09 26.40 -21.00
C ILE A 300 15.70 26.65 -22.47
N LYS A 301 15.78 25.64 -23.34
CA LYS A 301 15.60 25.80 -24.80
C LYS A 301 14.94 24.59 -25.44
N ASP A 302 13.99 24.84 -26.35
CA ASP A 302 13.33 23.84 -27.17
C ASP A 302 14.28 23.04 -28.10
N TRP A 303 13.99 21.76 -28.31
CA TRP A 303 14.70 20.85 -29.24
C TRP A 303 13.74 20.25 -30.28
N GLY A 304 14.09 20.30 -31.57
CA GLY A 304 13.33 19.65 -32.65
C GLY A 304 11.96 20.26 -32.99
N GLY A 305 11.35 21.05 -32.11
CA GLY A 305 10.07 21.75 -32.28
C GLY A 305 9.64 22.52 -31.02
N PRO A 306 8.47 23.20 -31.01
CA PRO A 306 7.96 23.90 -29.82
C PRO A 306 7.77 22.91 -28.67
N GLY A 307 8.31 23.22 -27.50
CA GLY A 307 8.30 22.30 -26.37
C GLY A 307 8.39 22.96 -25.00
N HIS A 308 9.17 22.35 -24.13
CA HIS A 308 9.41 22.69 -22.72
C HIS A 308 10.25 23.95 -22.47
N GLY A 309 10.94 24.45 -23.49
CA GLY A 309 11.93 25.51 -23.41
C GLY A 309 11.39 26.84 -22.89
N LEU A 310 12.19 27.56 -22.10
CA LEU A 310 11.98 29.00 -21.87
C LEU A 310 12.31 29.82 -23.13
N LEU A 311 13.23 29.31 -23.95
CA LEU A 311 13.58 29.82 -25.26
C LEU A 311 13.09 28.87 -26.35
N ASP A 312 12.73 29.40 -27.50
CA ASP A 312 12.40 28.59 -28.68
C ASP A 312 13.66 27.95 -29.32
N VAL A 313 13.45 27.15 -30.37
CA VAL A 313 14.54 26.46 -31.09
C VAL A 313 15.59 27.41 -31.69
N SER A 314 15.24 28.68 -31.94
CA SER A 314 16.15 29.72 -32.42
C SER A 314 16.89 30.46 -31.30
N GLY A 315 16.50 30.23 -30.04
CA GLY A 315 17.03 30.92 -28.86
C GLY A 315 16.29 32.22 -28.53
N LYS A 316 15.12 32.48 -29.14
CA LYS A 316 14.29 33.65 -28.83
C LYS A 316 13.49 33.39 -27.54
N PRO A 317 13.37 34.38 -26.63
CA PRO A 317 12.54 34.24 -25.44
C PRO A 317 11.07 33.94 -25.75
N LYS A 318 10.53 32.89 -25.11
CA LYS A 318 9.09 32.63 -25.03
C LYS A 318 8.50 33.41 -23.83
N PRO A 319 7.17 33.57 -23.74
CA PRO A 319 6.51 34.13 -22.56
C PRO A 319 6.98 33.52 -21.23
N ALA A 320 7.29 32.22 -21.21
CA ALA A 320 7.81 31.53 -20.04
C ALA A 320 9.16 32.09 -19.53
N PHE A 321 10.05 32.55 -20.41
CA PHE A 321 11.32 33.20 -20.00
C PHE A 321 11.06 34.53 -19.28
N VAL A 322 10.12 35.31 -19.79
CA VAL A 322 9.73 36.59 -19.18
C VAL A 322 9.04 36.36 -17.83
N ALA A 323 8.19 35.34 -17.74
CA ALA A 323 7.54 34.94 -16.50
C ALA A 323 8.53 34.45 -15.44
N TYR A 324 9.54 33.67 -15.83
CA TYR A 324 10.63 33.29 -14.93
C TYR A 324 11.38 34.53 -14.42
N THR A 325 11.68 35.49 -15.31
CA THR A 325 12.31 36.77 -14.93
C THR A 325 11.46 37.56 -13.92
N ALA A 326 10.14 37.62 -14.13
CA ALA A 326 9.23 38.28 -13.20
C ALA A 326 9.20 37.59 -11.82
N LEU A 327 9.18 36.26 -11.81
CA LEU A 327 9.23 35.41 -10.62
C LEU A 327 10.50 35.65 -9.79
N THR A 328 11.69 35.54 -10.40
CA THR A 328 12.96 35.73 -9.68
C THR A 328 13.13 37.18 -9.25
N THR A 329 12.71 38.14 -10.07
CA THR A 329 12.70 39.56 -9.69
C THR A 329 11.82 39.80 -8.47
N ALA A 330 10.70 39.08 -8.32
CA ALA A 330 9.78 39.24 -7.19
C ALA A 330 10.24 38.48 -5.93
N LEU A 331 10.71 37.23 -6.07
CA LEU A 331 10.84 36.28 -4.96
C LEU A 331 12.26 35.78 -4.68
N GLU A 332 13.28 36.18 -5.43
CA GLU A 332 14.67 35.84 -5.08
C GLU A 332 15.04 36.40 -3.69
N GLY A 333 15.48 35.50 -2.81
CA GLY A 333 15.80 35.80 -1.41
C GLY A 333 14.57 36.00 -0.50
N ALA A 334 13.35 35.74 -0.99
CA ALA A 334 12.14 35.89 -0.19
C ALA A 334 11.86 34.64 0.66
N ARG A 335 11.37 34.86 1.89
CA ARG A 335 10.96 33.82 2.84
C ARG A 335 9.44 33.70 2.86
N TYR A 336 8.90 32.50 2.81
CA TYR A 336 7.45 32.31 2.86
C TYR A 336 6.89 32.62 4.26
N LEU A 337 5.82 33.41 4.34
CA LEU A 337 5.13 33.76 5.59
C LEU A 337 3.90 32.91 5.83
N GLY A 338 3.19 32.53 4.76
CA GLY A 338 1.95 31.78 4.84
C GLY A 338 0.96 32.16 3.75
N ALA A 339 -0.24 31.58 3.85
CA ALA A 339 -1.33 31.87 2.92
C ALA A 339 -2.28 32.91 3.53
N TRP A 340 -2.70 33.87 2.73
CA TRP A 340 -3.79 34.78 3.08
C TRP A 340 -5.11 34.14 2.63
N GLN A 341 -6.07 34.01 3.54
CA GLN A 341 -7.37 33.43 3.22
C GLN A 341 -8.24 34.46 2.49
N THR A 342 -8.45 34.23 1.20
CA THR A 342 -9.32 35.00 0.33
C THR A 342 -10.52 34.12 0.00
N GLY A 343 -11.76 34.62 0.14
CA GLY A 343 -12.94 33.81 -0.16
C GLY A 343 -12.92 33.27 -1.60
N GLY A 344 -13.38 32.03 -1.81
CA GLY A 344 -13.33 31.34 -3.11
C GLY A 344 -12.08 30.45 -3.26
N ASP A 345 -11.95 29.79 -4.42
CA ASP A 345 -10.77 28.95 -4.74
C ASP A 345 -9.66 29.82 -5.33
N VAL A 346 -9.02 30.68 -4.52
CA VAL A 346 -7.92 31.57 -4.94
C VAL A 346 -6.65 31.19 -4.20
N ARG A 347 -5.49 31.35 -4.85
CA ARG A 347 -4.17 31.18 -4.23
C ARG A 347 -3.58 32.54 -3.94
N ALA A 348 -3.36 32.82 -2.66
CA ALA A 348 -2.82 34.06 -2.14
C ALA A 348 -1.69 33.76 -1.16
N HIS A 349 -0.45 33.72 -1.66
CA HIS A 349 0.75 33.35 -0.90
C HIS A 349 1.56 34.59 -0.57
N VAL A 350 1.88 34.78 0.72
CA VAL A 350 2.62 35.95 1.20
C VAL A 350 4.05 35.56 1.53
N PHE A 351 4.98 36.34 1.01
CA PHE A 351 6.42 36.21 1.24
C PHE A 351 6.97 37.49 1.86
N ASP A 352 8.08 37.38 2.58
CA ASP A 352 8.88 38.50 3.10
C ASP A 352 10.21 38.55 2.36
N ARG A 353 10.49 39.69 1.71
CA ARG A 353 11.76 39.95 1.03
C ARG A 353 12.48 41.11 1.70
N GLY A 354 13.30 40.77 2.70
CA GLY A 354 14.11 41.77 3.42
C GLY A 354 13.28 42.84 4.13
N GLY A 355 12.14 42.45 4.72
CA GLY A 355 11.20 43.36 5.39
C GLY A 355 10.10 43.91 4.48
N ASN A 356 10.11 43.59 3.18
CA ASN A 356 9.09 44.02 2.23
C ASN A 356 8.18 42.84 1.87
N PRO A 357 6.89 42.87 2.24
CA PRO A 357 6.00 41.77 1.91
C PRO A 357 5.65 41.74 0.42
N VAL A 358 5.57 40.54 -0.13
CA VAL A 358 5.20 40.25 -1.51
C VAL A 358 4.04 39.26 -1.50
N LEU A 359 2.91 39.63 -2.09
CA LEU A 359 1.77 38.74 -2.29
C LEU A 359 1.82 38.16 -3.71
N ALA A 360 1.88 36.84 -3.84
CA ALA A 360 1.63 36.12 -5.08
C ALA A 360 0.15 35.69 -5.13
N LEU A 361 -0.58 36.15 -6.15
CA LEU A 361 -2.04 35.98 -6.25
C LEU A 361 -2.45 35.41 -7.61
N TRP A 362 -3.27 34.35 -7.63
CA TRP A 362 -3.89 33.82 -8.86
C TRP A 362 -5.16 32.99 -8.60
N ASN A 363 -5.94 32.79 -9.66
CA ASN A 363 -7.05 31.84 -9.75
C ASN A 363 -6.53 30.52 -10.38
N PRO A 364 -6.65 29.36 -9.73
CA PRO A 364 -6.22 28.08 -10.28
C PRO A 364 -7.04 27.63 -11.50
N ALA A 365 -8.25 28.17 -11.71
CA ALA A 365 -9.03 27.89 -12.91
C ALA A 365 -8.33 28.48 -14.16
N PRO A 366 -8.26 27.76 -15.29
CA PRO A 366 -7.66 28.27 -16.54
C PRO A 366 -8.34 29.54 -17.09
N GLU A 367 -9.61 29.74 -16.74
CA GLU A 367 -10.44 30.85 -17.17
C GLU A 367 -11.17 31.49 -15.99
N GLY A 368 -11.56 32.76 -16.16
CA GLY A 368 -12.33 33.52 -15.17
C GLY A 368 -11.48 34.41 -14.26
N LEU A 369 -12.15 35.41 -13.69
CA LEU A 369 -11.58 36.39 -12.76
C LEU A 369 -12.30 36.27 -11.41
N VAL A 370 -11.54 36.30 -10.33
CA VAL A 370 -12.08 36.35 -8.97
C VAL A 370 -11.62 37.66 -8.32
N ALA A 371 -12.57 38.50 -7.91
CA ALA A 371 -12.27 39.74 -7.20
C ALA A 371 -11.89 39.44 -5.74
N VAL A 372 -10.78 40.03 -5.29
CA VAL A 372 -10.23 39.87 -3.95
C VAL A 372 -10.03 41.24 -3.33
N GLU A 373 -10.66 41.48 -2.18
CA GLU A 373 -10.53 42.74 -1.44
C GLU A 373 -9.30 42.73 -0.54
N LEU A 374 -8.25 43.48 -0.92
CA LEU A 374 -7.05 43.65 -0.11
C LEU A 374 -7.22 44.83 0.84
N PRO A 375 -7.28 44.60 2.17
CA PRO A 375 -7.21 45.67 3.15
C PRO A 375 -5.79 46.25 3.18
N THR A 376 -5.62 47.56 3.06
CA THR A 376 -4.33 48.23 3.22
C THR A 376 -4.50 49.70 3.54
N LYS A 377 -3.49 50.26 4.21
CA LYS A 377 -3.36 51.72 4.43
C LYS A 377 -2.38 52.38 3.47
N ALA A 378 -1.74 51.61 2.59
CA ALA A 378 -0.84 52.14 1.59
C ALA A 378 -1.59 53.04 0.61
N GLU A 379 -1.01 54.16 0.21
CA GLU A 379 -1.60 55.04 -0.81
C GLU A 379 -1.49 54.45 -2.23
N ARG A 380 -0.50 53.57 -2.43
CA ARG A 380 -0.21 52.91 -3.70
C ARG A 380 0.29 51.49 -3.48
N LEU A 381 -0.14 50.59 -4.35
CA LEU A 381 0.42 49.25 -4.50
C LEU A 381 1.11 49.13 -5.86
N LEU A 382 2.16 48.33 -5.93
CA LEU A 382 2.83 47.98 -7.17
C LEU A 382 2.45 46.54 -7.54
N VAL A 383 1.84 46.37 -8.70
CA VAL A 383 1.45 45.07 -9.25
C VAL A 383 2.36 44.71 -10.41
N ARG A 384 3.07 43.59 -10.31
CA ARG A 384 3.89 43.00 -11.37
C ARG A 384 3.18 41.78 -11.95
N ALA A 385 2.94 41.78 -13.27
CA ALA A 385 2.39 40.63 -13.97
C ALA A 385 3.48 39.62 -14.37
N VAL A 386 3.08 38.41 -14.77
CA VAL A 386 4.00 37.42 -15.38
C VAL A 386 4.66 37.91 -16.68
N THR A 387 4.11 38.92 -17.35
CA THR A 387 4.76 39.61 -18.49
C THR A 387 5.90 40.53 -18.05
N ASN A 388 6.19 40.58 -16.74
CA ASN A 388 7.13 41.49 -16.08
C ASN A 388 6.76 42.99 -16.17
N GLU A 389 5.60 43.30 -16.76
CA GLU A 389 5.01 44.63 -16.74
C GLU A 389 4.60 45.02 -15.31
N GLN A 390 4.77 46.29 -15.00
CA GLN A 390 4.42 46.87 -13.71
C GLN A 390 3.35 47.93 -13.89
N ARG A 391 2.41 47.98 -12.94
CA ARG A 391 1.45 49.08 -12.83
C ARG A 391 1.34 49.53 -11.38
N ASP A 392 1.26 50.85 -11.20
CA ASP A 392 0.85 51.45 -9.95
C ASP A 392 -0.67 51.36 -9.82
N LEU A 393 -1.13 50.85 -8.68
CA LEU A 393 -2.53 50.81 -8.31
C LEU A 393 -2.76 51.81 -7.17
N ALA A 394 -3.48 52.89 -7.46
CA ALA A 394 -3.88 53.86 -6.44
C ALA A 394 -4.91 53.23 -5.50
N VAL A 395 -4.73 53.44 -4.19
CA VAL A 395 -5.65 52.94 -3.16
C VAL A 395 -6.55 54.09 -2.70
N THR A 396 -7.85 53.92 -2.83
CA THR A 396 -8.86 54.88 -2.38
C THR A 396 -9.64 54.30 -1.21
N GLY A 397 -9.29 54.71 0.01
CA GLY A 397 -9.91 54.21 1.24
C GLY A 397 -9.06 53.17 1.95
N VAL A 398 -9.70 52.22 2.64
CA VAL A 398 -9.03 51.20 3.49
C VAL A 398 -8.99 49.80 2.87
N LYS A 399 -9.52 49.64 1.65
CA LYS A 399 -9.55 48.40 0.87
C LYS A 399 -9.34 48.72 -0.62
N VAL A 400 -8.72 47.79 -1.34
CA VAL A 400 -8.56 47.84 -2.79
C VAL A 400 -8.87 46.48 -3.42
N THR A 401 -9.65 46.48 -4.50
CA THR A 401 -9.98 45.27 -5.25
C THR A 401 -8.81 44.85 -6.13
N LEU A 402 -8.37 43.61 -5.99
CA LEU A 402 -7.45 42.92 -6.90
C LEU A 402 -8.22 41.87 -7.70
N GLU A 403 -7.88 41.69 -8.97
CA GLU A 403 -8.46 40.65 -9.80
C GLU A 403 -7.48 39.47 -9.91
N ALA A 404 -7.86 38.34 -9.32
CA ALA A 404 -7.13 37.08 -9.46
C ALA A 404 -7.54 36.38 -10.76
N ALA A 405 -6.61 36.31 -11.71
CA ALA A 405 -6.74 35.58 -12.97
C ALA A 405 -5.88 34.31 -12.96
N HIS A 406 -5.96 33.49 -14.00
CA HIS A 406 -5.07 32.34 -14.15
C HIS A 406 -3.58 32.74 -14.20
N ALA A 407 -3.28 33.91 -14.79
CA ALA A 407 -1.94 34.48 -14.78
C ALA A 407 -1.61 35.07 -13.39
N PRO A 408 -0.56 34.57 -12.72
CA PRO A 408 -0.17 35.11 -11.42
C PRO A 408 0.28 36.57 -11.47
N VAL A 409 0.05 37.27 -10.37
CA VAL A 409 0.59 38.61 -10.14
C VAL A 409 1.34 38.67 -8.81
N PHE A 410 2.37 39.52 -8.76
CA PHE A 410 3.09 39.84 -7.54
C PHE A 410 2.74 41.26 -7.10
N VAL A 411 2.19 41.41 -5.90
CA VAL A 411 1.77 42.69 -5.33
C VAL A 411 2.71 43.07 -4.20
N THR A 412 3.11 44.35 -4.17
CA THR A 412 4.00 44.93 -3.14
C THR A 412 3.51 46.32 -2.75
N GLY A 413 4.05 46.88 -1.66
CA GLY A 413 3.71 48.23 -1.17
C GLY A 413 2.73 48.25 0.01
N PHE A 414 2.19 47.09 0.41
CA PHE A 414 1.38 46.93 1.62
C PHE A 414 2.25 46.62 2.84
N ALA A 415 1.71 46.76 4.06
CA ALA A 415 2.42 46.42 5.29
C ALA A 415 2.17 44.96 5.70
N PRO A 416 3.11 44.25 6.36
CA PRO A 416 2.91 42.85 6.75
C PRO A 416 1.66 42.60 7.62
N GLY A 417 1.28 43.58 8.46
CA GLY A 417 0.09 43.51 9.31
C GLY A 417 -1.22 43.87 8.61
N ASP A 418 -1.19 44.21 7.32
CA ASP A 418 -2.39 44.48 6.54
C ASP A 418 -3.17 43.18 6.25
N LEU A 419 -2.49 42.04 6.14
CA LEU A 419 -3.10 40.75 5.82
C LEU A 419 -3.13 39.82 7.03
N GLU A 420 -4.27 39.15 7.24
CA GLU A 420 -4.36 38.02 8.16
C GLU A 420 -3.77 36.77 7.49
N VAL A 421 -2.46 36.62 7.62
CA VAL A 421 -1.71 35.49 7.07
C VAL A 421 -1.83 34.32 8.04
N VAL A 422 -2.34 33.19 7.56
CA VAL A 422 -2.28 31.93 8.30
C VAL A 422 -0.82 31.47 8.26
N PRO A 423 -0.09 31.51 9.38
CA PRO A 423 1.33 31.19 9.39
C PRO A 423 1.54 29.72 9.07
N VAL A 424 2.66 29.43 8.42
CA VAL A 424 3.06 28.05 8.11
C VAL A 424 3.25 27.28 9.41
N GLU A 425 2.65 26.09 9.51
CA GLU A 425 2.99 25.13 10.56
C GLU A 425 4.48 24.82 10.45
N LYS A 426 5.27 25.28 11.43
CA LYS A 426 6.69 24.92 11.49
C LYS A 426 6.78 23.41 11.65
N ALA A 427 7.78 22.79 11.01
CA ALA A 427 8.10 21.39 11.26
C ALA A 427 8.18 21.18 12.78
N GLN A 428 7.53 20.13 13.31
CA GLN A 428 7.67 19.78 14.72
C GLN A 428 9.17 19.62 15.01
N THR A 429 9.65 20.33 16.02
CA THR A 429 11.04 20.20 16.48
C THR A 429 11.19 18.83 17.11
N GLU A 430 11.75 17.89 16.35
CA GLU A 430 12.02 16.53 16.78
C GLU A 430 13.52 16.33 17.05
N PRO A 431 13.88 15.29 17.85
CA PRO A 431 15.12 15.25 18.62
C PRO A 431 16.36 15.28 17.71
N PRO A 432 17.53 15.63 18.27
CA PRO A 432 18.76 15.70 17.48
C PRO A 432 18.98 14.38 16.76
N VAL A 433 18.79 14.42 15.43
CA VAL A 433 19.15 13.33 14.55
C VAL A 433 20.65 13.19 14.65
N ALA A 434 21.13 11.98 14.99
CA ALA A 434 22.55 11.67 14.86
C ALA A 434 22.96 12.06 13.44
N GLN A 435 23.95 12.95 13.29
CA GLN A 435 24.48 13.24 11.96
C GLN A 435 24.77 11.89 11.29
N PRO A 436 24.26 11.64 10.07
CA PRO A 436 24.61 10.42 9.37
C PRO A 436 26.14 10.34 9.38
N GLY A 437 26.68 9.27 9.95
CA GLY A 437 28.12 9.04 9.91
C GLY A 437 28.55 9.08 8.44
N SER A 438 29.73 9.62 8.16
CA SER A 438 30.31 9.54 6.82
C SER A 438 30.23 8.09 6.33
N PRO A 439 29.77 7.84 5.09
CA PRO A 439 29.56 6.48 4.60
C PRO A 439 30.86 5.70 4.72
N LYS A 440 30.77 4.46 5.21
CA LYS A 440 31.94 3.68 5.57
C LYS A 440 32.61 3.14 4.29
N HIS A 441 33.94 3.21 4.22
CA HIS A 441 34.71 2.74 3.06
C HIS A 441 34.67 1.21 2.85
N VAL A 442 34.09 0.47 3.79
CA VAL A 442 33.72 -0.94 3.64
C VAL A 442 32.20 -1.02 3.77
N TRP A 443 31.52 -1.55 2.76
CA TRP A 443 30.06 -1.59 2.72
C TRP A 443 29.52 -2.87 2.10
N LEU A 444 28.21 -3.08 2.28
CA LEU A 444 27.50 -4.25 1.81
C LEU A 444 26.56 -3.89 0.65
N SER A 445 26.47 -4.80 -0.31
CA SER A 445 25.40 -4.82 -1.31
C SER A 445 24.75 -6.19 -1.32
N VAL A 446 23.42 -6.22 -1.31
CA VAL A 446 22.67 -7.46 -1.47
C VAL A 446 22.37 -7.64 -2.94
N VAL A 447 22.74 -8.80 -3.48
CA VAL A 447 22.45 -9.15 -4.85
C VAL A 447 21.28 -10.12 -4.81
N PRO A 448 20.09 -9.75 -5.30
CA PRO A 448 19.04 -10.75 -5.46
C PRO A 448 19.54 -11.84 -6.42
N PRO A 449 19.00 -13.08 -6.34
CA PRO A 449 19.24 -14.07 -7.39
C PRO A 449 19.01 -13.45 -8.77
N ASP A 450 19.78 -13.83 -9.79
CA ASP A 450 19.74 -13.27 -11.15
C ASP A 450 18.35 -13.25 -11.80
N THR A 451 17.39 -13.93 -11.19
CA THR A 451 16.04 -14.18 -11.69
C THR A 451 14.94 -13.37 -11.00
N THR A 452 15.27 -12.52 -10.02
CA THR A 452 14.33 -11.65 -9.31
C THR A 452 14.94 -10.28 -8.99
N LEU A 453 14.10 -9.25 -8.87
CA LEU A 453 14.52 -7.90 -8.44
C LEU A 453 14.42 -7.69 -6.92
N ARG A 454 13.77 -8.61 -6.19
CA ARG A 454 13.70 -8.61 -4.72
C ARG A 454 14.11 -9.99 -4.16
N PRO A 455 14.98 -10.04 -3.13
CA PRO A 455 15.41 -11.32 -2.58
C PRO A 455 14.27 -12.13 -1.94
N TYR A 456 14.32 -13.45 -2.10
CA TYR A 456 13.40 -14.39 -1.48
C TYR A 456 14.18 -15.56 -0.85
N LEU A 457 13.53 -16.24 0.10
CA LEU A 457 13.98 -17.50 0.67
C LEU A 457 12.83 -18.50 0.67
N VAL A 458 13.14 -19.74 0.32
CA VAL A 458 12.22 -20.87 0.20
C VAL A 458 12.17 -21.60 1.55
N LEU A 459 10.96 -21.72 2.10
CA LEU A 459 10.70 -22.53 3.30
C LEU A 459 10.89 -24.02 2.94
N ASP A 460 11.32 -24.82 3.92
CA ASP A 460 11.56 -26.27 3.73
C ASP A 460 12.66 -26.62 2.71
N ALA A 461 13.52 -25.64 2.38
CA ALA A 461 14.62 -25.83 1.45
C ALA A 461 15.92 -25.17 1.95
N SER A 462 17.03 -25.64 1.38
CA SER A 462 18.32 -24.96 1.52
C SER A 462 18.36 -23.75 0.60
N ASN A 463 18.70 -22.60 1.17
CA ASN A 463 18.81 -21.33 0.47
C ASN A 463 20.25 -20.86 0.44
N ALA A 464 20.64 -20.23 -0.67
CA ALA A 464 21.90 -19.54 -0.84
C ALA A 464 21.62 -18.04 -0.98
N PHE A 465 22.01 -17.24 0.00
CA PHE A 465 21.80 -15.80 -0.02
C PHE A 465 23.14 -15.05 -0.16
N PRO A 466 23.46 -14.51 -1.36
CA PRO A 466 24.72 -13.82 -1.59
C PRO A 466 24.72 -12.38 -1.06
N VAL A 467 25.81 -12.01 -0.38
CA VAL A 467 26.09 -10.64 0.07
C VAL A 467 27.45 -10.24 -0.50
N ARG A 468 27.52 -9.12 -1.20
CA ARG A 468 28.79 -8.52 -1.66
C ARG A 468 29.35 -7.63 -0.57
N VAL A 469 30.62 -7.83 -0.25
CA VAL A 469 31.41 -6.97 0.61
C VAL A 469 32.36 -6.19 -0.27
N HIS A 470 32.24 -4.87 -0.23
CA HIS A 470 33.07 -3.94 -0.97
C HIS A 470 34.10 -3.32 -0.03
N ASN A 471 35.35 -3.19 -0.46
CA ASN A 471 36.40 -2.53 0.31
C ASN A 471 37.12 -1.47 -0.54
N ASP A 472 36.80 -0.20 -0.33
CA ASP A 472 37.52 0.95 -0.91
C ASP A 472 38.41 1.68 0.11
N SER A 473 38.65 1.06 1.27
CA SER A 473 39.57 1.59 2.29
C SER A 473 41.04 1.49 1.86
N ASP A 474 41.95 2.07 2.64
CA ASP A 474 43.38 2.04 2.32
C ASP A 474 44.11 0.74 2.67
N GLY A 475 43.41 -0.23 3.26
CA GLY A 475 43.98 -1.51 3.68
C GLY A 475 43.06 -2.69 3.37
N ARG A 476 43.51 -3.88 3.78
CA ARG A 476 42.71 -5.11 3.76
C ARG A 476 41.63 -5.05 4.84
N ALA A 477 40.42 -5.48 4.53
CA ALA A 477 39.29 -5.48 5.46
C ALA A 477 38.91 -6.92 5.84
N GLN A 478 38.85 -7.18 7.15
CA GLN A 478 38.54 -8.50 7.72
C GLN A 478 37.53 -8.37 8.86
N GLY A 479 36.56 -9.28 8.92
CA GLY A 479 35.52 -9.25 9.94
C GLY A 479 34.46 -10.32 9.72
N GLU A 480 33.33 -10.17 10.40
CA GLU A 480 32.18 -11.07 10.30
C GLU A 480 30.90 -10.26 10.04
N ILE A 481 29.96 -10.82 9.27
CA ILE A 481 28.63 -10.27 9.06
C ILE A 481 27.64 -11.15 9.81
N ALA A 482 26.90 -10.57 10.73
CA ALA A 482 25.75 -11.19 11.36
C ALA A 482 24.50 -11.00 10.49
N LEU A 483 23.77 -12.08 10.27
CA LEU A 483 22.48 -12.11 9.60
C LEU A 483 21.42 -12.60 10.58
N ASP A 484 20.33 -11.86 10.72
CA ASP A 484 19.18 -12.20 11.56
C ASP A 484 17.90 -12.06 10.73
N LEU A 485 17.32 -13.17 10.32
CA LEU A 485 16.06 -13.22 9.58
C LEU A 485 14.91 -13.25 10.57
N ARG A 486 14.06 -12.23 10.54
CA ARG A 486 12.98 -12.03 11.50
C ARG A 486 11.63 -11.93 10.80
N LEU A 487 10.60 -12.51 11.39
CA LEU A 487 9.21 -12.38 10.97
C LEU A 487 8.44 -11.70 12.09
N GLY A 488 8.12 -10.41 11.92
CA GLY A 488 7.78 -9.55 13.05
C GLY A 488 8.90 -9.56 14.09
N ASP A 489 8.55 -9.76 15.35
CA ASP A 489 9.53 -9.84 16.44
C ASP A 489 10.23 -11.21 16.52
N ARG A 490 9.69 -12.24 15.86
CA ARG A 490 10.20 -13.62 15.94
C ARG A 490 11.40 -13.82 15.03
N ARG A 491 12.54 -14.21 15.61
CA ARG A 491 13.70 -14.70 14.85
C ARG A 491 13.39 -16.05 14.20
N VAL A 492 13.58 -16.14 12.87
CA VAL A 492 13.33 -17.32 12.04
C VAL A 492 14.63 -18.08 11.74
N ALA A 493 15.70 -17.35 11.44
CA ALA A 493 17.02 -17.91 11.19
C ALA A 493 18.11 -16.89 11.52
N GLU A 494 19.31 -17.36 11.82
CA GLU A 494 20.48 -16.50 12.02
C GLU A 494 21.74 -17.09 11.36
N GLY A 495 22.70 -16.24 11.10
CA GLY A 495 23.94 -16.60 10.42
C GLY A 495 25.08 -15.67 10.76
N LYS A 496 26.30 -16.18 10.57
CA LYS A 496 27.54 -15.43 10.69
C LYS A 496 28.42 -15.75 9.48
N LEU A 497 28.83 -14.72 8.75
CA LEU A 497 29.65 -14.84 7.54
C LEU A 497 30.98 -14.13 7.73
N PRO A 498 32.11 -14.86 7.84
CA PRO A 498 33.41 -14.22 7.82
C PRO A 498 33.70 -13.63 6.43
N PHE A 499 34.31 -12.46 6.39
CA PHE A 499 34.83 -11.87 5.16
C PHE A 499 36.29 -11.45 5.31
N ASP A 500 36.96 -11.44 4.17
CA ASP A 500 38.35 -11.07 4.03
C ASP A 500 38.55 -10.56 2.60
N VAL A 501 38.72 -9.25 2.47
CA VAL A 501 38.65 -8.52 1.20
C VAL A 501 39.83 -7.56 1.10
N ASP A 502 40.66 -7.73 0.08
CA ASP A 502 41.78 -6.83 -0.21
C ASP A 502 41.31 -5.42 -0.56
N LYS A 503 42.22 -4.45 -0.47
CA LYS A 503 41.98 -3.06 -0.88
C LYS A 503 41.52 -3.01 -2.34
N GLY A 504 40.45 -2.27 -2.61
CA GLY A 504 39.88 -2.08 -3.95
C GLY A 504 39.17 -3.32 -4.53
N ALA A 505 38.93 -4.34 -3.70
CA ALA A 505 38.28 -5.57 -4.11
C ALA A 505 36.81 -5.63 -3.66
N VAL A 506 36.06 -6.49 -4.33
CA VAL A 506 34.70 -6.89 -3.96
C VAL A 506 34.70 -8.40 -3.81
N LYS A 507 34.09 -8.91 -2.75
CA LYS A 507 33.96 -10.35 -2.50
C LYS A 507 32.52 -10.69 -2.20
N THR A 508 31.98 -11.68 -2.90
CA THR A 508 30.68 -12.27 -2.55
C THR A 508 30.89 -13.33 -1.47
N VAL A 509 30.20 -13.19 -0.36
CA VAL A 509 30.03 -14.22 0.67
C VAL A 509 28.60 -14.73 0.62
N VAL A 510 28.38 -16.02 0.90
CA VAL A 510 27.06 -16.65 0.71
C VAL A 510 26.59 -17.24 2.02
N TRP A 511 25.43 -16.79 2.49
CA TRP A 511 24.73 -17.42 3.61
C TRP A 511 23.98 -18.65 3.12
N GLN A 512 24.42 -19.81 3.57
CA GLN A 512 23.69 -21.07 3.40
C GLN A 512 22.76 -21.26 4.59
N VAL A 513 21.46 -21.31 4.35
CA VAL A 513 20.46 -21.44 5.41
C VAL A 513 19.35 -22.40 5.01
N VAL A 514 19.04 -23.34 5.90
CA VAL A 514 17.85 -24.18 5.77
C VAL A 514 16.75 -23.56 6.62
N LEU A 515 15.67 -23.13 5.97
CA LEU A 515 14.56 -22.54 6.68
C LEU A 515 13.58 -23.62 7.18
N PRO A 516 13.09 -23.52 8.42
CA PRO A 516 12.14 -24.49 8.95
C PRO A 516 10.81 -24.44 8.21
N ALA A 517 10.05 -25.53 8.29
CA ALA A 517 8.66 -25.60 7.85
C ALA A 517 7.85 -24.55 8.60
N LEU A 518 7.48 -23.47 7.91
CA LEU A 518 6.58 -22.46 8.45
C LEU A 518 5.28 -22.38 7.63
N PRO A 519 4.41 -23.42 7.65
CA PRO A 519 2.98 -23.24 7.79
C PRO A 519 2.32 -22.07 7.08
N GLU A 520 2.28 -21.06 7.94
CA GLU A 520 1.38 -19.94 7.93
C GLU A 520 2.07 -18.68 7.39
N SER A 521 3.40 -18.74 7.22
CA SER A 521 4.26 -17.59 6.86
C SER A 521 4.63 -17.55 5.37
N ALA A 522 4.05 -18.44 4.56
CA ALA A 522 4.29 -18.49 3.14
C ALA A 522 3.63 -17.30 2.43
N GLY A 523 4.44 -16.48 1.77
CA GLY A 523 4.03 -15.24 1.13
C GLY A 523 4.16 -13.99 2.02
N GLU A 524 4.61 -14.14 3.27
CA GLU A 524 4.90 -13.01 4.16
C GLU A 524 6.29 -12.40 3.88
N LEU A 525 6.45 -11.12 4.24
CA LEU A 525 7.74 -10.45 4.23
C LEU A 525 8.39 -10.63 5.61
N ALA A 526 9.54 -11.30 5.62
CA ALA A 526 10.46 -11.28 6.73
C ALA A 526 11.44 -10.10 6.56
N THR A 527 12.07 -9.65 7.65
CA THR A 527 13.16 -8.68 7.62
C THR A 527 14.46 -9.42 7.87
N LEU A 528 15.35 -9.40 6.88
CA LEU A 528 16.73 -9.83 7.05
C LEU A 528 17.57 -8.64 7.53
N VAL A 529 17.91 -8.70 8.81
CA VAL A 529 18.77 -7.73 9.49
C VAL A 529 20.22 -8.15 9.27
N ILE A 530 20.97 -7.34 8.53
CA ILE A 530 22.38 -7.57 8.22
C ILE A 530 23.22 -6.55 8.97
N ARG A 531 24.17 -7.00 9.78
CA ARG A 531 25.04 -6.17 10.63
C ARG A 531 26.49 -6.62 10.54
N GLY A 532 27.44 -5.69 10.54
CA GLY A 532 28.86 -6.02 10.69
C GLY A 532 29.23 -6.25 12.16
N THR A 533 29.97 -7.31 12.46
CA THR A 533 30.53 -7.59 13.78
C THR A 533 32.02 -7.90 13.66
N ALA A 534 32.84 -7.13 14.38
CA ALA A 534 34.31 -7.21 14.50
C ALA A 534 35.16 -6.62 13.34
N GLY A 535 36.21 -5.87 13.72
CA GLY A 535 37.27 -5.35 12.83
C GLY A 535 36.92 -4.05 12.09
N HIS A 536 35.75 -4.00 11.46
CA HIS A 536 35.21 -2.82 10.77
C HIS A 536 33.73 -2.66 11.09
N GLU A 537 33.30 -1.46 11.49
CA GLU A 537 31.87 -1.16 11.60
C GLU A 537 31.30 -1.11 10.16
N LEU A 538 30.17 -1.78 9.90
CA LEU A 538 29.48 -1.74 8.60
C LEU A 538 28.15 -1.03 8.79
N ASP A 539 27.66 -0.35 7.75
CA ASP A 539 26.33 0.24 7.80
C ASP A 539 25.26 -0.88 7.79
N PRO A 540 24.29 -0.82 8.71
CA PRO A 540 23.25 -1.83 8.81
C PRO A 540 22.38 -1.86 7.55
N VAL A 541 21.97 -3.05 7.14
CA VAL A 541 20.96 -3.23 6.09
C VAL A 541 19.80 -4.02 6.66
N ASP A 542 18.62 -3.41 6.69
CA ASP A 542 17.36 -4.07 7.06
C ASP A 542 16.56 -4.30 5.79
N LEU A 543 16.69 -5.51 5.27
CA LEU A 543 16.16 -5.85 3.96
C LEU A 543 14.91 -6.72 4.09
N PRO A 544 13.75 -6.29 3.57
CA PRO A 544 12.61 -7.17 3.43
C PRO A 544 12.91 -8.31 2.45
N VAL A 545 12.81 -9.54 2.95
CA VAL A 545 13.01 -10.78 2.22
C VAL A 545 11.72 -11.58 2.23
N ARG A 546 11.29 -12.02 1.06
CA ARG A 546 10.05 -12.78 0.92
C ARG A 546 10.26 -14.24 1.30
N LEU A 547 9.39 -14.77 2.17
CA LEU A 547 9.35 -16.21 2.45
C LEU A 547 8.36 -16.87 1.49
N THR A 548 8.78 -17.90 0.74
CA THR A 548 7.92 -18.60 -0.21
C THR A 548 7.81 -20.09 0.11
N ARG A 549 6.66 -20.67 -0.20
CA ARG A 549 6.47 -22.13 -0.29
C ARG A 549 6.57 -22.53 -1.74
N GLY A 550 7.26 -23.64 -2.01
CA GLY A 550 7.43 -24.12 -3.37
C GLY A 550 8.26 -23.16 -4.23
N ARG A 551 7.95 -23.11 -5.52
CA ARG A 551 8.85 -22.63 -6.57
C ARG A 551 8.61 -21.16 -6.91
N ALA A 552 9.67 -20.42 -7.17
CA ALA A 552 9.60 -19.00 -7.50
C ALA A 552 9.09 -18.75 -8.94
N ILE A 553 8.33 -17.67 -9.11
CA ILE A 553 7.95 -17.11 -10.42
C ILE A 553 8.95 -16.01 -10.74
N GLU A 554 9.62 -16.13 -11.89
CA GLU A 554 10.69 -15.21 -12.32
C GLU A 554 10.16 -14.30 -13.44
N PHE A 555 10.44 -13.00 -13.38
CA PHE A 555 10.06 -12.04 -14.41
C PHE A 555 11.26 -11.70 -15.28
N LEU A 556 11.17 -11.92 -16.59
CA LEU A 556 12.30 -11.88 -17.52
C LEU A 556 12.26 -10.72 -18.54
N GLY A 557 11.22 -9.90 -18.61
CA GLY A 557 11.26 -8.72 -19.51
C GLY A 557 9.99 -7.88 -19.66
N ASN A 558 10.22 -6.63 -20.12
CA ASN A 558 9.28 -5.57 -20.53
C ASN A 558 8.10 -5.27 -19.59
N SER A 559 8.39 -4.56 -18.51
CA SER A 559 7.68 -3.33 -18.10
C SER A 559 8.23 -2.90 -16.75
N PHE A 560 8.50 -1.60 -16.67
CA PHE A 560 8.60 -0.76 -15.47
C PHE A 560 8.18 -1.46 -14.19
N THR A 561 9.17 -1.66 -13.31
CA THR A 561 9.06 -1.79 -11.86
C THR A 561 7.65 -2.09 -11.35
N GLU A 562 7.36 -3.37 -11.11
CA GLU A 562 6.43 -3.89 -10.10
C GLU A 562 5.61 -2.82 -9.34
N ARG A 563 4.65 -2.16 -10.00
CA ARG A 563 3.71 -1.30 -9.30
C ARG A 563 2.81 -2.22 -8.50
N GLN A 564 2.85 -2.00 -7.17
CA GLN A 564 2.19 -2.76 -6.12
C GLN A 564 2.71 -4.21 -6.04
N TYR A 565 3.51 -4.52 -5.02
CA TYR A 565 3.81 -5.88 -4.53
C TYR A 565 3.58 -6.03 -3.03
N LEU A 566 2.34 -6.41 -2.71
CA LEU A 566 1.84 -7.30 -1.65
C LEU A 566 1.49 -6.66 -0.30
N ARG A 567 0.17 -6.49 -0.08
CA ARG A 567 -0.47 -6.49 1.25
C ARG A 567 -1.20 -7.83 1.46
N GLU A 568 -0.97 -8.40 2.64
CA GLU A 568 -1.58 -9.56 3.34
C GLU A 568 -2.36 -10.64 2.57
N GLY A 569 -1.93 -11.90 2.79
CA GLY A 569 -2.77 -13.09 2.60
C GLY A 569 -2.34 -14.01 1.46
N GLY A 570 -1.36 -14.87 1.75
CA GLY A 570 -1.06 -16.14 1.06
C GLY A 570 -1.37 -16.25 -0.44
N LYS A 571 -0.48 -15.73 -1.28
CA LYS A 571 -0.36 -16.09 -2.71
C LYS A 571 1.10 -16.04 -3.14
N SER A 572 1.52 -16.96 -4.01
CA SER A 572 2.82 -16.90 -4.69
C SER A 572 2.80 -15.73 -5.69
N GLY A 573 3.52 -14.66 -5.35
CA GLY A 573 4.31 -13.91 -6.32
C GLY A 573 3.65 -12.95 -7.32
N CYS A 574 2.43 -12.47 -7.15
CA CYS A 574 1.90 -11.29 -7.88
C CYS A 574 0.95 -10.49 -6.99
N ALA A 575 1.09 -9.17 -6.96
CA ALA A 575 0.13 -8.29 -6.29
C ALA A 575 -0.87 -7.71 -7.28
N GLU A 576 -1.94 -7.13 -6.74
CA GLU A 576 -2.76 -6.21 -7.52
C GLU A 576 -1.88 -5.02 -7.90
N SER A 577 -1.53 -4.84 -9.17
CA SER A 577 -1.84 -3.61 -9.91
C SER A 577 -1.51 -3.71 -11.40
N ILE A 578 -2.10 -2.75 -12.10
CA ILE A 578 -2.03 -2.47 -13.53
C ILE A 578 -0.56 -2.34 -13.98
N ARG A 579 -0.07 -3.34 -14.70
CA ARG A 579 1.16 -3.25 -15.49
C ARG A 579 0.84 -2.68 -16.88
N PHE A 580 1.59 -1.67 -17.32
CA PHE A 580 1.52 -1.12 -18.67
C PHE A 580 2.70 -1.66 -19.50
N GLY A 581 2.40 -2.26 -20.66
CA GLY A 581 3.37 -2.85 -21.58
C GLY A 581 2.66 -3.61 -22.71
N SER A 582 3.35 -3.95 -23.78
CA SER A 582 2.79 -4.72 -24.91
C SER A 582 3.24 -6.19 -24.95
N LYS A 583 4.22 -6.54 -24.11
CA LYS A 583 4.88 -7.84 -24.10
C LYS A 583 5.49 -8.11 -22.73
N TRP A 584 5.22 -9.27 -22.15
CA TRP A 584 5.76 -9.74 -20.88
C TRP A 584 6.32 -11.15 -21.05
N ILE A 585 7.41 -11.47 -20.37
CA ILE A 585 7.96 -12.84 -20.34
C ILE A 585 8.24 -13.22 -18.89
N TYR A 586 7.73 -14.38 -18.48
CA TYR A 586 7.96 -15.01 -17.19
C TYR A 586 8.68 -16.34 -17.38
N ARG A 587 9.39 -16.78 -16.36
CA ARG A 587 9.93 -18.13 -16.26
C ARG A 587 9.46 -18.80 -14.97
N LEU A 588 8.99 -20.02 -15.11
CA LEU A 588 8.40 -20.85 -14.08
C LEU A 588 9.26 -22.11 -13.92
N ASP A 589 9.59 -22.49 -12.68
CA ASP A 589 10.31 -23.73 -12.42
C ASP A 589 9.33 -24.89 -12.18
N LEU A 590 9.35 -25.91 -13.05
CA LEU A 590 8.46 -27.10 -12.97
C LEU A 590 9.17 -28.43 -12.64
N ARG A 591 10.50 -28.46 -12.42
CA ARG A 591 11.33 -29.64 -12.05
C ARG A 591 10.71 -30.77 -11.23
N ASP A 592 9.96 -30.45 -10.17
CA ASP A 592 9.43 -31.40 -9.18
C ASP A 592 7.90 -31.29 -9.08
N ALA A 593 7.27 -30.56 -10.00
CA ALA A 593 5.81 -30.48 -10.04
C ALA A 593 5.25 -31.85 -10.46
N LYS A 594 4.24 -32.37 -9.75
CA LYS A 594 3.47 -33.55 -10.19
C LYS A 594 2.24 -33.17 -11.01
N TRP A 595 1.85 -31.92 -10.88
CA TRP A 595 0.74 -31.27 -11.55
C TRP A 595 1.05 -29.77 -11.57
N ALA A 596 0.59 -29.03 -12.56
CA ALA A 596 0.68 -27.59 -12.54
C ALA A 596 -0.47 -26.93 -13.33
N GLN A 597 -0.98 -25.81 -12.83
CA GLN A 597 -1.81 -24.89 -13.62
C GLN A 597 -1.34 -23.45 -13.46
N LEU A 598 -1.54 -22.68 -14.53
CA LEU A 598 -1.29 -21.26 -14.57
C LEU A 598 -2.62 -20.52 -14.62
N ARG A 599 -2.89 -19.68 -13.62
CA ARG A 599 -4.06 -18.79 -13.64
C ARG A 599 -3.62 -17.37 -13.93
N LEU A 600 -4.34 -16.71 -14.82
CA LEU A 600 -4.02 -15.41 -15.38
C LEU A 600 -5.27 -14.55 -15.32
N LEU A 601 -5.19 -13.33 -14.78
CA LEU A 601 -6.23 -12.33 -14.97
C LEU A 601 -5.73 -11.29 -15.97
N VAL A 602 -6.31 -11.28 -17.17
CA VAL A 602 -5.82 -10.51 -18.34
C VAL A 602 -6.93 -9.68 -18.98
N GLY A 603 -6.66 -8.42 -19.30
CA GLY A 603 -7.57 -7.51 -20.01
C GLY A 603 -7.59 -6.08 -19.46
N ALA A 604 -8.13 -5.12 -20.22
CA ALA A 604 -8.18 -3.69 -19.84
C ALA A 604 -9.43 -2.96 -20.38
N HIS A 605 -9.66 -1.74 -19.88
CA HIS A 605 -10.71 -0.86 -20.41
C HIS A 605 -10.33 -0.42 -21.84
N MET A 606 -11.12 -0.83 -22.85
CA MET A 606 -10.86 -0.66 -24.30
C MET A 606 -9.76 -1.56 -24.90
N ALA A 607 -9.46 -2.72 -24.29
CA ALA A 607 -8.37 -3.60 -24.71
C ALA A 607 -8.51 -4.18 -26.13
N GLN A 608 -7.37 -4.22 -26.84
CA GLN A 608 -7.16 -4.94 -28.10
C GLN A 608 -6.89 -6.45 -27.82
N GLU A 609 -6.57 -7.22 -28.87
CA GLU A 609 -6.22 -8.64 -28.74
C GLU A 609 -5.05 -8.88 -27.78
N TRP A 610 -5.19 -9.87 -26.91
CA TRP A 610 -4.12 -10.39 -26.07
C TRP A 610 -3.93 -11.89 -26.28
N HIS A 611 -2.71 -12.35 -26.06
CA HIS A 611 -2.29 -13.73 -26.23
C HIS A 611 -1.34 -14.14 -25.11
N VAL A 612 -1.38 -15.43 -24.77
CA VAL A 612 -0.51 -16.10 -23.82
C VAL A 612 0.13 -17.24 -24.58
N SER A 613 1.46 -17.26 -24.65
CA SER A 613 2.26 -18.30 -25.26
C SER A 613 3.17 -18.96 -24.24
N LEU A 614 3.38 -20.26 -24.39
CA LEU A 614 4.25 -21.07 -23.55
C LEU A 614 5.46 -21.56 -24.36
N SER A 615 6.60 -21.73 -23.70
CA SER A 615 7.81 -22.28 -24.30
C SER A 615 8.64 -23.07 -23.28
N LYS A 616 9.32 -24.13 -23.70
CA LYS A 616 10.29 -24.87 -22.86
C LYS A 616 11.71 -24.30 -22.95
N ASP A 617 11.98 -23.44 -23.93
CA ASP A 617 13.35 -23.02 -24.30
C ASP A 617 13.50 -21.54 -24.66
N ASP A 618 12.44 -20.74 -24.48
CA ASP A 618 12.34 -19.31 -24.83
C ASP A 618 12.50 -19.01 -26.33
N LYS A 619 12.55 -20.05 -27.17
CA LYS A 619 12.76 -19.96 -28.63
C LYS A 619 11.54 -20.39 -29.40
N ALA A 620 11.01 -21.58 -29.08
CA ALA A 620 9.82 -22.15 -29.69
C ALA A 620 8.60 -21.85 -28.81
N TRP A 621 7.67 -21.04 -29.33
CA TRP A 621 6.49 -20.57 -28.61
C TRP A 621 5.22 -21.22 -29.14
N GLN A 622 4.36 -21.70 -28.24
CA GLN A 622 3.04 -22.21 -28.54
C GLN A 622 1.97 -21.34 -27.86
N GLU A 623 0.97 -20.87 -28.59
CA GLU A 623 -0.16 -20.16 -27.98
C GLU A 623 -0.97 -21.11 -27.08
N ALA A 624 -1.24 -20.68 -25.85
CA ALA A 624 -1.98 -21.43 -24.84
C ALA A 624 -3.31 -20.77 -24.47
N ALA A 625 -3.44 -19.45 -24.63
CA ALA A 625 -4.71 -18.73 -24.51
C ALA A 625 -4.66 -17.42 -25.31
N SER A 626 -5.82 -16.92 -25.74
CA SER A 626 -5.97 -15.59 -26.35
C SER A 626 -7.39 -15.04 -26.11
N GLY A 627 -7.57 -13.72 -26.28
CA GLY A 627 -8.87 -13.07 -26.05
C GLY A 627 -8.91 -11.58 -26.40
N LYS A 628 -10.10 -10.99 -26.23
CA LYS A 628 -10.44 -9.58 -26.49
C LYS A 628 -11.43 -9.09 -25.43
N SER A 629 -11.01 -8.39 -24.37
CA SER A 629 -11.96 -7.86 -23.37
C SER A 629 -11.32 -7.06 -22.22
N TRP A 630 -12.22 -6.48 -21.40
CA TRP A 630 -12.03 -6.21 -19.96
C TRP A 630 -11.37 -7.40 -19.21
N PRO A 631 -10.73 -7.19 -18.05
CA PRO A 631 -10.09 -8.24 -17.25
C PRO A 631 -10.94 -9.51 -17.14
N ASP A 632 -10.38 -10.64 -17.60
CA ASP A 632 -11.01 -11.96 -17.53
C ASP A 632 -10.02 -13.00 -17.00
N TRP A 633 -10.51 -13.92 -16.18
CA TRP A 633 -9.71 -15.00 -15.62
C TRP A 633 -9.53 -16.12 -16.65
N ARG A 634 -8.29 -16.55 -16.81
CA ARG A 634 -7.89 -17.65 -17.68
C ARG A 634 -7.07 -18.65 -16.90
N THR A 635 -7.44 -19.91 -17.03
CA THR A 635 -6.66 -21.03 -16.50
C THR A 635 -6.04 -21.75 -17.68
N VAL A 636 -4.73 -21.92 -17.63
CA VAL A 636 -3.94 -22.66 -18.60
C VAL A 636 -3.37 -23.88 -17.89
N ASP A 637 -3.80 -25.07 -18.34
CA ASP A 637 -3.26 -26.33 -17.86
C ASP A 637 -1.81 -26.48 -18.33
N LEU A 638 -0.91 -26.80 -17.40
CA LEU A 638 0.51 -26.98 -17.68
C LEU A 638 0.93 -28.46 -17.69
N ALA A 639 -0.01 -29.41 -17.68
CA ALA A 639 0.28 -30.85 -17.63
C ALA A 639 1.30 -31.32 -18.68
N THR A 640 1.31 -30.72 -19.88
CA THR A 640 2.26 -31.06 -20.96
C THR A 640 3.66 -30.44 -20.80
N TYR A 641 3.79 -29.50 -19.87
CA TYR A 641 5.02 -28.80 -19.50
C TYR A 641 5.59 -29.28 -18.16
N VAL A 642 4.83 -30.06 -17.40
CA VAL A 642 5.32 -30.79 -16.23
C VAL A 642 6.25 -31.92 -16.72
N PRO A 643 7.52 -31.94 -16.30
CA PRO A 643 8.49 -32.93 -16.77
C PRO A 643 8.14 -34.34 -16.29
N SER A 644 8.42 -35.33 -17.15
CA SER A 644 8.46 -36.73 -16.74
C SER A 644 9.62 -36.94 -15.76
N PRO A 645 9.55 -37.90 -14.80
CA PRO A 645 10.64 -38.18 -13.86
C PRO A 645 12.03 -38.37 -14.49
N ASP A 646 12.09 -38.70 -15.78
CA ASP A 646 13.32 -38.99 -16.54
C ASP A 646 13.91 -37.77 -17.29
N GLU A 647 13.25 -36.60 -17.32
CA GLU A 647 13.61 -35.47 -18.21
C GLU A 647 14.74 -34.54 -17.73
N GLY A 648 15.37 -34.78 -16.57
CA GLY A 648 16.65 -34.19 -16.13
C GLY A 648 16.89 -32.68 -16.38
N ALA A 649 16.82 -31.85 -15.34
CA ALA A 649 17.28 -30.44 -15.24
C ALA A 649 16.81 -29.39 -16.30
N LYS A 650 16.27 -29.74 -17.47
CA LYS A 650 15.69 -28.79 -18.45
C LYS A 650 14.20 -28.60 -18.23
N THR A 651 13.83 -27.57 -17.47
CA THR A 651 12.59 -27.59 -16.67
C THR A 651 12.04 -26.19 -16.37
N ALA A 652 12.54 -25.19 -17.09
CA ALA A 652 12.00 -23.84 -17.11
C ALA A 652 10.85 -23.79 -18.13
N LEU A 653 9.65 -23.44 -17.66
CA LEU A 653 8.54 -23.06 -18.52
C LEU A 653 8.54 -21.54 -18.67
N PHE A 654 8.65 -21.06 -19.90
CA PHE A 654 8.54 -19.66 -20.22
C PHE A 654 7.09 -19.33 -20.58
N VAL A 655 6.56 -18.27 -20.00
CA VAL A 655 5.22 -17.75 -20.29
C VAL A 655 5.38 -16.36 -20.88
N LYS A 656 4.98 -16.18 -22.13
CA LYS A 656 4.93 -14.89 -22.79
C LYS A 656 3.49 -14.43 -22.88
N ILE A 657 3.25 -13.20 -22.50
CA ILE A 657 1.96 -12.55 -22.69
C ILE A 657 2.21 -11.38 -23.63
N HIS A 658 1.38 -11.21 -24.66
CA HIS A 658 1.51 -10.08 -25.57
C HIS A 658 0.14 -9.51 -25.94
N GLY A 659 0.03 -8.19 -26.04
CA GLY A 659 -1.19 -7.50 -26.40
C GLY A 659 -1.05 -5.99 -26.24
N GLN A 660 -1.61 -5.21 -27.15
CA GLN A 660 -1.59 -3.74 -27.08
C GLN A 660 -2.56 -3.27 -25.98
N ASP A 661 -2.05 -2.48 -25.02
CA ASP A 661 -2.80 -1.98 -23.85
C ASP A 661 -3.44 -3.08 -22.98
N CYS A 662 -2.93 -4.31 -23.06
CA CYS A 662 -3.36 -5.40 -22.20
C CYS A 662 -2.82 -5.19 -20.78
N GLN A 663 -3.60 -5.54 -19.77
CA GLN A 663 -3.14 -5.52 -18.38
C GLN A 663 -3.13 -6.95 -17.87
N LEU A 664 -1.99 -7.41 -17.35
CA LEU A 664 -1.93 -8.58 -16.49
C LEU A 664 -2.13 -8.13 -15.05
N ARG A 665 -3.19 -8.62 -14.41
CA ARG A 665 -3.54 -8.31 -13.02
C ARG A 665 -2.92 -9.31 -12.06
N GLU A 666 -2.98 -10.61 -12.39
CA GLU A 666 -2.49 -11.66 -11.52
C GLU A 666 -2.00 -12.86 -12.34
N LEU A 667 -0.93 -13.50 -11.88
CA LEU A 667 -0.38 -14.75 -12.41
C LEU A 667 -0.11 -15.69 -11.23
N ILE A 668 -0.81 -16.83 -11.19
CA ILE A 668 -0.69 -17.83 -10.12
C ILE A 668 -0.19 -19.13 -10.73
N LEU A 669 0.94 -19.63 -10.24
CA LEU A 669 1.39 -20.99 -10.49
C LEU A 669 0.97 -21.87 -9.31
N GLU A 670 0.12 -22.86 -9.56
CA GLU A 670 -0.27 -23.88 -8.59
C GLU A 670 0.37 -25.20 -9.02
N THR A 671 1.20 -25.82 -8.17
CA THR A 671 1.92 -27.08 -8.48
C THR A 671 1.46 -28.29 -7.67
N GLU A 672 0.40 -28.12 -6.89
CA GLU A 672 -0.24 -29.14 -6.07
C GLU A 672 -1.71 -29.22 -6.49
N GLN A 673 -2.28 -30.43 -6.56
CA GLN A 673 -3.71 -30.56 -6.83
C GLN A 673 -4.50 -29.80 -5.75
N PRO A 674 -5.46 -28.93 -6.12
CA PRO A 674 -6.34 -28.31 -5.14
C PRO A 674 -6.99 -29.39 -4.30
N LEU A 675 -7.00 -29.20 -2.98
CA LEU A 675 -7.79 -30.03 -2.07
C LEU A 675 -9.23 -30.00 -2.61
N ARG A 676 -9.73 -31.14 -3.09
CA ARG A 676 -11.13 -31.22 -3.50
C ARG A 676 -11.99 -30.71 -2.34
N PRO A 677 -13.00 -29.84 -2.58
CA PRO A 677 -13.92 -29.43 -1.54
C PRO A 677 -14.43 -30.66 -0.81
N LYS A 678 -14.27 -30.71 0.52
CA LYS A 678 -14.79 -31.82 1.31
C LYS A 678 -16.29 -31.89 1.05
N GLN A 679 -16.81 -33.05 0.67
CA GLN A 679 -18.27 -33.23 0.55
C GLN A 679 -18.95 -33.19 1.92
N VAL A 680 -18.22 -33.55 2.98
CA VAL A 680 -18.73 -33.57 4.35
C VAL A 680 -17.75 -32.94 5.34
N SER A 681 -18.28 -32.32 6.39
CA SER A 681 -17.53 -31.90 7.58
C SER A 681 -18.07 -32.65 8.79
N VAL A 682 -17.18 -33.04 9.71
CA VAL A 682 -17.51 -33.97 10.79
C VAL A 682 -17.04 -33.40 12.11
N TYR A 683 -17.92 -33.37 13.11
CA TYR A 683 -17.60 -32.86 14.44
C TYR A 683 -18.22 -33.74 15.53
N GLN A 684 -17.39 -34.21 16.45
CA GLN A 684 -17.86 -34.94 17.63
C GLN A 684 -18.37 -33.95 18.67
N GLN A 685 -19.68 -33.74 18.72
CA GLN A 685 -20.34 -32.77 19.59
C GLN A 685 -20.27 -33.16 21.07
N SER A 686 -20.34 -34.46 21.35
CA SER A 686 -20.24 -34.99 22.71
C SER A 686 -19.59 -36.37 22.69
N PRO A 687 -19.21 -36.94 23.84
CA PRO A 687 -18.75 -38.33 23.91
C PRO A 687 -19.71 -39.34 23.26
N THR A 688 -20.99 -39.01 23.14
CA THR A 688 -22.06 -39.88 22.64
C THR A 688 -22.67 -39.46 21.31
N GLU A 689 -22.19 -38.37 20.69
CA GLU A 689 -22.82 -37.83 19.48
C GLU A 689 -21.81 -37.23 18.50
N LEU A 690 -21.94 -37.63 17.23
CA LEU A 690 -21.19 -37.15 16.09
C LEU A 690 -22.14 -36.46 15.11
N LEU A 691 -21.80 -35.25 14.68
CA LEU A 691 -22.52 -34.52 13.65
C LEU A 691 -21.78 -34.63 12.32
N VAL A 692 -22.51 -35.00 11.27
CA VAL A 692 -22.02 -35.05 9.89
C VAL A 692 -22.77 -34.00 9.08
N TRP A 693 -22.05 -32.97 8.65
CA TRP A 693 -22.54 -31.85 7.88
C TRP A 693 -22.27 -32.04 6.40
N ASP A 694 -23.20 -31.61 5.56
CA ASP A 694 -22.89 -31.30 4.16
C ASP A 694 -22.00 -30.07 4.10
N ALA A 695 -20.83 -30.21 3.49
CA ALA A 695 -19.85 -29.14 3.36
C ALA A 695 -19.85 -28.50 1.96
N ARG A 696 -20.77 -28.93 1.07
CA ARG A 696 -20.98 -28.25 -0.21
C ARG A 696 -21.48 -26.82 0.04
N PRO A 697 -20.88 -25.80 -0.61
CA PRO A 697 -21.33 -24.43 -0.51
C PRO A 697 -22.79 -24.25 -0.94
N GLU A 698 -23.59 -23.55 -0.14
CA GLU A 698 -24.97 -23.17 -0.47
C GLU A 698 -25.18 -21.67 -0.24
N LEU A 699 -25.86 -21.01 -1.17
CA LEU A 699 -26.26 -19.61 -1.06
C LEU A 699 -27.52 -19.50 -0.19
N GLY A 700 -27.45 -18.66 0.84
CA GLY A 700 -28.61 -18.14 1.58
C GLY A 700 -28.78 -16.64 1.34
N LEU A 701 -29.69 -15.99 2.07
CA LEU A 701 -29.93 -14.54 2.01
C LEU A 701 -30.31 -13.95 3.36
N GLY A 702 -29.82 -12.75 3.69
CA GLY A 702 -30.40 -11.93 4.75
C GLY A 702 -31.66 -11.19 4.27
N MET A 703 -32.65 -11.04 5.13
CA MET A 703 -33.88 -10.30 4.84
C MET A 703 -34.39 -9.60 6.10
N HIS A 704 -34.77 -8.33 5.98
CA HIS A 704 -35.47 -7.59 7.06
C HIS A 704 -36.99 -7.58 6.90
N GLN A 705 -37.49 -7.83 5.68
CA GLN A 705 -38.91 -8.00 5.39
C GLN A 705 -39.11 -9.31 4.63
N MET A 706 -40.24 -9.98 4.88
CA MET A 706 -40.56 -11.26 4.23
C MET A 706 -42.04 -11.37 3.84
N PRO A 707 -42.59 -10.43 3.05
CA PRO A 707 -43.90 -10.62 2.42
C PRO A 707 -43.86 -11.75 1.38
N ASP A 708 -45.01 -12.35 1.08
CA ASP A 708 -45.09 -13.56 0.24
C ASP A 708 -44.50 -13.37 -1.17
N ASN A 709 -44.64 -12.18 -1.74
CA ASN A 709 -44.06 -11.83 -3.04
C ASN A 709 -42.52 -11.81 -3.04
N GLN A 710 -41.87 -11.38 -1.95
CA GLN A 710 -40.42 -11.44 -1.83
C GLN A 710 -39.93 -12.88 -1.60
N ILE A 711 -40.66 -13.67 -0.79
CA ILE A 711 -40.31 -15.08 -0.59
C ILE A 711 -40.40 -15.85 -1.92
N GLU A 712 -41.38 -15.53 -2.77
CA GLU A 712 -41.47 -16.13 -4.11
C GLU A 712 -40.22 -15.84 -4.97
N LEU A 713 -39.69 -14.62 -4.94
CA LEU A 713 -38.46 -14.24 -5.66
C LEU A 713 -37.24 -15.00 -5.12
N VAL A 714 -37.08 -15.06 -3.80
CA VAL A 714 -36.02 -15.84 -3.13
C VAL A 714 -36.05 -17.31 -3.58
N ARG A 715 -37.25 -17.90 -3.66
CA ARG A 715 -37.42 -19.29 -4.09
C ARG A 715 -37.06 -19.51 -5.56
N LYS A 716 -37.29 -18.52 -6.45
CA LYS A 716 -36.89 -18.61 -7.87
C LYS A 716 -35.37 -18.71 -8.05
N LEU A 717 -34.59 -18.12 -7.14
CA LEU A 717 -33.13 -18.26 -7.09
C LEU A 717 -32.67 -19.65 -6.59
N GLY A 718 -33.60 -20.48 -6.11
CA GLY A 718 -33.28 -21.73 -5.43
C GLY A 718 -32.71 -21.54 -4.02
N VAL A 719 -32.88 -20.36 -3.43
CA VAL A 719 -32.50 -20.09 -2.03
C VAL A 719 -33.56 -20.62 -1.09
N ARG A 720 -33.13 -21.35 -0.05
CA ARG A 720 -33.99 -21.83 1.03
C ARG A 720 -33.55 -21.42 2.42
N PHE A 721 -32.32 -20.93 2.60
CA PHE A 721 -31.83 -20.41 3.88
C PHE A 721 -32.02 -18.90 3.91
N VAL A 722 -32.85 -18.42 4.83
CA VAL A 722 -33.09 -16.98 5.01
C VAL A 722 -32.76 -16.58 6.44
N ARG A 723 -31.87 -15.60 6.59
CA ARG A 723 -31.50 -15.00 7.86
C ARG A 723 -32.41 -13.82 8.18
N HIS A 724 -33.04 -13.85 9.35
CA HIS A 724 -34.02 -12.85 9.78
C HIS A 724 -33.88 -12.53 11.27
N THR A 725 -34.03 -11.25 11.62
CA THR A 725 -33.72 -10.75 12.96
C THR A 725 -34.95 -10.74 13.87
N LEU A 726 -34.85 -11.41 15.01
CA LEU A 726 -35.75 -11.32 16.15
C LEU A 726 -35.15 -10.37 17.20
N TYR A 727 -35.76 -9.20 17.32
CA TYR A 727 -35.37 -8.20 18.31
C TYR A 727 -35.91 -8.56 19.70
N TRP A 728 -35.03 -8.98 20.60
CA TRP A 728 -35.41 -9.38 21.97
C TRP A 728 -36.08 -8.22 22.72
N ASN A 729 -35.60 -6.99 22.56
CA ASN A 729 -36.19 -5.79 23.13
C ASN A 729 -37.55 -5.38 22.53
N GLN A 730 -37.91 -5.90 21.35
CA GLN A 730 -39.25 -5.70 20.77
C GLN A 730 -40.23 -6.77 21.26
N VAL A 731 -39.77 -8.01 21.47
CA VAL A 731 -40.62 -9.08 21.98
C VAL A 731 -40.79 -8.98 23.50
N GLU A 732 -39.75 -8.65 24.25
CA GLU A 732 -39.78 -8.49 25.70
C GLU A 732 -39.63 -7.02 26.09
N THR A 733 -40.74 -6.28 26.02
CA THR A 733 -40.76 -4.80 26.10
C THR A 733 -40.77 -4.23 27.52
N THR A 734 -40.72 -5.07 28.55
CA THR A 734 -40.81 -4.63 29.96
C THR A 734 -39.55 -4.93 30.75
N ALA A 735 -39.38 -4.26 31.90
CA ALA A 735 -38.29 -4.57 32.83
C ALA A 735 -38.47 -5.91 33.56
N GLU A 736 -39.68 -6.47 33.54
CA GLU A 736 -40.00 -7.74 34.17
C GLU A 736 -39.74 -8.90 33.20
N ALA A 737 -38.98 -9.90 33.67
CA ALA A 737 -38.60 -11.04 32.87
C ALA A 737 -39.81 -11.92 32.49
N GLY A 738 -39.86 -12.42 31.25
CA GLY A 738 -40.87 -13.37 30.77
C GLY A 738 -42.21 -12.74 30.36
N LYS A 739 -42.29 -11.40 30.30
CA LYS A 739 -43.47 -10.68 29.79
C LYS A 739 -43.28 -10.30 28.33
N TYR A 740 -43.93 -11.06 27.44
CA TYR A 740 -43.80 -10.90 26.00
C TYR A 740 -44.96 -10.11 25.39
N ASP A 741 -44.64 -9.28 24.40
CA ASP A 741 -45.62 -8.56 23.59
C ASP A 741 -46.38 -9.53 22.68
N ALA A 742 -47.69 -9.63 22.89
CA ALA A 742 -48.54 -10.57 22.16
C ALA A 742 -48.66 -10.24 20.66
N GLY A 743 -48.56 -8.97 20.28
CA GLY A 743 -48.61 -8.54 18.88
C GLY A 743 -47.36 -8.95 18.11
N GLN A 744 -46.19 -8.76 18.72
CA GLN A 744 -44.90 -9.19 18.18
C GLN A 744 -44.84 -10.72 18.04
N LEU A 745 -45.28 -11.46 19.06
CA LEU A 745 -45.35 -12.92 18.97
C LEU A 745 -46.30 -13.40 17.86
N ALA A 746 -47.45 -12.73 17.68
CA ALA A 746 -48.39 -13.07 16.60
C ALA A 746 -47.78 -12.86 15.20
N GLN A 747 -46.97 -11.80 15.01
CA GLN A 747 -46.25 -11.57 13.76
C GLN A 747 -45.20 -12.67 13.49
N TRP A 748 -44.49 -13.11 14.53
CA TRP A 748 -43.55 -14.23 14.42
C TRP A 748 -44.24 -15.57 14.17
N ASP A 749 -45.39 -15.83 14.81
CA ASP A 749 -46.19 -17.03 14.57
C ASP A 749 -46.59 -17.12 13.09
N ASP A 750 -47.09 -16.02 12.51
CA ASP A 750 -47.44 -15.94 11.09
C ASP A 750 -46.21 -16.13 10.18
N LEU A 751 -45.12 -15.40 10.45
CA LEU A 751 -43.89 -15.49 9.64
C LEU A 751 -43.34 -16.92 9.61
N VAL A 752 -43.23 -17.56 10.77
CA VAL A 752 -42.69 -18.93 10.89
C VAL A 752 -43.59 -19.92 10.14
N GLN A 753 -44.91 -19.83 10.28
CA GLN A 753 -45.86 -20.69 9.56
C GLN A 753 -45.78 -20.48 8.04
N ARG A 754 -45.66 -19.24 7.56
CA ARG A 754 -45.52 -18.94 6.14
C ARG A 754 -44.21 -19.46 5.58
N CYS A 755 -43.10 -19.28 6.29
CA CYS A 755 -41.78 -19.80 5.88
C CYS A 755 -41.79 -21.32 5.79
N GLU A 756 -42.34 -22.00 6.79
CA GLU A 756 -42.48 -23.45 6.82
C GLU A 756 -43.31 -23.97 5.63
N LYS A 757 -44.49 -23.36 5.37
CA LYS A 757 -45.35 -23.71 4.23
C LYS A 757 -44.65 -23.53 2.88
N GLN A 758 -43.74 -22.56 2.78
CA GLN A 758 -43.03 -22.23 1.55
C GLN A 758 -41.67 -22.92 1.41
N GLY A 759 -41.26 -23.74 2.38
CA GLY A 759 -39.99 -24.46 2.37
C GLY A 759 -38.77 -23.59 2.64
N VAL A 760 -38.96 -22.45 3.32
CA VAL A 760 -37.87 -21.57 3.78
C VAL A 760 -37.41 -22.00 5.16
N ILE A 761 -36.11 -22.23 5.28
CA ILE A 761 -35.39 -22.52 6.52
C ILE A 761 -34.92 -21.19 7.11
N LEU A 762 -35.48 -20.82 8.25
CA LEU A 762 -35.08 -19.61 8.97
C LEU A 762 -33.78 -19.83 9.75
N VAL A 763 -32.85 -18.90 9.58
CA VAL A 763 -31.71 -18.65 10.46
C VAL A 763 -32.08 -17.43 11.30
N VAL A 764 -32.58 -17.66 12.52
CA VAL A 764 -33.10 -16.57 13.35
C VAL A 764 -31.98 -15.97 14.19
N VAL A 765 -31.73 -14.69 13.98
CA VAL A 765 -30.75 -13.91 14.73
C VAL A 765 -31.46 -13.24 15.88
N VAL A 766 -31.01 -13.47 17.12
CA VAL A 766 -31.63 -12.87 18.29
C VAL A 766 -30.71 -11.84 18.91
N HIS A 767 -31.12 -10.56 18.95
CA HIS A 767 -30.34 -9.49 19.59
C HIS A 767 -31.22 -8.33 20.09
N GLY A 768 -30.61 -7.41 20.84
CA GLY A 768 -31.26 -6.20 21.38
C GLY A 768 -31.56 -6.30 22.88
N ASN A 769 -31.02 -5.39 23.69
CA ASN A 769 -31.19 -5.44 25.15
C ASN A 769 -32.61 -4.98 25.55
N PRO A 770 -33.44 -5.81 26.22
CA PRO A 770 -34.74 -5.36 26.73
C PRO A 770 -34.55 -4.41 27.91
N PRO A 771 -35.59 -3.64 28.29
CA PRO A 771 -35.53 -2.81 29.48
C PRO A 771 -35.06 -3.59 30.71
N GLY A 772 -34.18 -2.99 31.51
CA GLY A 772 -33.60 -3.61 32.71
C GLY A 772 -32.38 -4.50 32.46
N VAL A 773 -31.92 -4.68 31.22
CA VAL A 773 -30.66 -5.39 30.89
C VAL A 773 -29.57 -4.40 30.47
N SER A 774 -28.40 -4.51 31.09
CA SER A 774 -27.24 -3.63 30.87
C SER A 774 -25.92 -4.35 31.14
N PHE A 775 -24.80 -3.72 30.79
CA PHE A 775 -23.47 -4.24 31.13
C PHE A 775 -23.28 -4.44 32.64
N ALA A 776 -23.81 -3.53 33.46
CA ALA A 776 -23.65 -3.55 34.92
C ALA A 776 -24.27 -4.79 35.57
N ASN A 777 -25.40 -5.28 35.04
CA ASN A 777 -26.11 -6.46 35.52
C ASN A 777 -26.05 -7.64 34.53
N ARG A 778 -25.04 -7.68 33.66
CA ARG A 778 -24.89 -8.64 32.56
C ARG A 778 -25.08 -10.12 32.94
N GLN A 779 -24.63 -10.54 34.12
CA GLN A 779 -24.82 -11.93 34.57
C GLN A 779 -26.30 -12.31 34.77
N GLN A 780 -27.13 -11.36 35.24
CA GLN A 780 -28.59 -11.54 35.29
C GLN A 780 -29.19 -11.45 33.88
N GLY A 781 -28.68 -10.53 33.07
CA GLY A 781 -29.01 -10.41 31.64
C GLY A 781 -28.81 -11.72 30.87
N TYR A 782 -27.68 -12.40 31.06
CA TYR A 782 -27.38 -13.69 30.41
C TYR A 782 -28.37 -14.79 30.81
N ARG A 783 -28.76 -14.87 32.09
CA ARG A 783 -29.78 -15.82 32.54
C ARG A 783 -31.16 -15.51 31.97
N ARG A 784 -31.53 -14.22 31.93
CA ARG A 784 -32.79 -13.77 31.32
C ARG A 784 -32.83 -14.09 29.82
N PHE A 785 -31.72 -13.83 29.12
CA PHE A 785 -31.58 -14.19 27.71
C PHE A 785 -31.67 -15.70 27.49
N ALA A 786 -31.05 -16.52 28.35
CA ALA A 786 -31.16 -17.97 28.26
C ALA A 786 -32.61 -18.48 28.44
N ALA A 787 -33.37 -17.89 29.38
CA ALA A 787 -34.78 -18.20 29.57
C ALA A 787 -35.63 -17.77 28.36
N PHE A 788 -35.37 -16.57 27.84
CA PHE A 788 -36.00 -16.07 26.62
C PHE A 788 -35.75 -17.02 25.43
N MET A 789 -34.50 -17.44 25.23
CA MET A 789 -34.14 -18.38 24.17
C MET A 789 -34.83 -19.73 24.32
N ALA A 790 -34.99 -20.24 25.56
CA ALA A 790 -35.73 -21.47 25.81
C ALA A 790 -37.22 -21.32 25.45
N ASP A 791 -37.85 -20.19 25.80
CA ASP A 791 -39.25 -19.92 25.46
C ASP A 791 -39.45 -19.80 23.95
N MET A 792 -38.56 -19.08 23.24
CA MET A 792 -38.64 -18.93 21.79
C MET A 792 -38.40 -20.27 21.08
N ALA A 793 -37.40 -21.05 21.49
CA ALA A 793 -37.13 -22.36 20.91
C ALA A 793 -38.27 -23.38 21.16
N LYS A 794 -38.94 -23.28 22.32
CA LYS A 794 -40.13 -24.07 22.63
C LYS A 794 -41.34 -23.66 21.80
N ARG A 795 -41.53 -22.35 21.59
CA ARG A 795 -42.65 -21.82 20.81
C ARG A 795 -42.51 -22.12 19.31
N TYR A 796 -41.28 -22.06 18.81
CA TYR A 796 -40.95 -22.25 17.39
C TYR A 796 -40.09 -23.50 17.16
N PRO A 797 -40.60 -24.72 17.39
CA PRO A 797 -39.83 -25.95 17.23
C PRO A 797 -39.31 -26.18 15.80
N GLN A 798 -39.97 -25.59 14.78
CA GLN A 798 -39.54 -25.63 13.39
C GLN A 798 -38.32 -24.73 13.09
N VAL A 799 -38.04 -23.73 13.93
CA VAL A 799 -36.82 -22.92 13.81
C VAL A 799 -35.66 -23.68 14.44
N ARG A 800 -34.79 -24.20 13.59
CA ARG A 800 -33.66 -25.04 14.00
C ARG A 800 -32.32 -24.32 14.02
N TYR A 801 -32.17 -23.14 13.42
CA TYR A 801 -30.92 -22.39 13.43
C TYR A 801 -31.10 -21.07 14.17
N TRP A 802 -30.37 -20.92 15.28
CA TRP A 802 -30.43 -19.76 16.16
C TRP A 802 -29.05 -19.10 16.24
N GLU A 803 -28.94 -17.91 15.69
CA GLU A 803 -27.74 -17.07 15.77
C GLU A 803 -27.89 -16.10 16.95
N LEU A 804 -26.98 -16.21 17.93
CA LEU A 804 -27.11 -15.48 19.17
C LEU A 804 -26.29 -14.20 19.11
N TRP A 805 -26.97 -13.07 19.01
CA TRP A 805 -26.45 -11.71 18.84
C TRP A 805 -25.90 -11.38 17.43
N ASN A 806 -25.82 -10.09 17.13
CA ASN A 806 -25.29 -9.54 15.87
C ASN A 806 -24.19 -8.53 16.19
N GLU A 807 -22.99 -8.70 15.61
CA GLU A 807 -21.79 -7.84 15.81
C GLU A 807 -21.58 -7.40 17.27
N MET A 808 -21.73 -8.36 18.18
CA MET A 808 -21.61 -8.18 19.62
C MET A 808 -20.19 -7.85 20.07
N ASP A 809 -19.23 -8.06 19.19
CA ASP A 809 -17.84 -7.65 19.30
C ASP A 809 -17.68 -6.12 19.16
N VAL A 810 -18.53 -5.42 18.40
CA VAL A 810 -18.29 -3.99 18.05
C VAL A 810 -19.45 -3.00 18.25
N ALA A 811 -20.71 -3.27 17.85
CA ALA A 811 -21.64 -2.16 17.56
C ALA A 811 -23.08 -2.23 18.15
N PHE A 812 -23.73 -3.39 18.26
CA PHE A 812 -25.18 -3.44 18.56
C PHE A 812 -25.58 -3.72 20.00
N THR A 813 -24.62 -4.04 20.86
CA THR A 813 -24.89 -4.25 22.27
C THR A 813 -23.69 -3.88 23.11
N ASP A 814 -23.96 -3.31 24.28
CA ASP A 814 -22.96 -3.08 25.30
C ASP A 814 -22.98 -4.19 26.38
N LEU A 815 -23.76 -5.25 26.20
CA LEU A 815 -23.86 -6.35 27.18
C LEU A 815 -22.52 -7.07 27.41
N PHE A 816 -21.58 -6.94 26.47
CA PHE A 816 -20.21 -7.45 26.53
C PHE A 816 -19.15 -6.34 26.73
N GLY A 817 -19.57 -5.09 26.95
CA GLY A 817 -18.69 -3.99 27.34
C GLY A 817 -18.07 -3.21 26.17
N ALA A 818 -18.75 -3.18 25.01
CA ALA A 818 -18.27 -2.46 23.84
C ALA A 818 -18.07 -0.95 24.07
N GLN A 819 -19.01 -0.34 24.81
CA GLN A 819 -18.99 1.08 25.20
C GLN A 819 -18.25 1.30 26.52
N ASN A 820 -17.83 0.24 27.21
CA ASN A 820 -17.10 0.28 28.48
C ASN A 820 -15.59 0.04 28.32
N GLY A 821 -15.05 0.10 27.10
CA GLY A 821 -13.62 -0.05 26.84
C GLY A 821 -13.06 -1.45 27.11
N VAL A 822 -13.91 -2.48 27.21
CA VAL A 822 -13.47 -3.87 27.42
C VAL A 822 -12.70 -4.35 26.17
N PRO A 823 -11.50 -4.96 26.27
CA PRO A 823 -10.79 -5.48 25.11
C PRO A 823 -11.53 -6.62 24.39
N LEU A 824 -11.40 -6.73 23.06
CA LEU A 824 -12.11 -7.73 22.23
C LEU A 824 -11.98 -9.18 22.74
N ARG A 825 -10.77 -9.60 23.12
CA ARG A 825 -10.53 -10.94 23.67
C ARG A 825 -11.33 -11.20 24.95
N GLU A 826 -11.45 -10.20 25.81
CA GLU A 826 -12.25 -10.30 27.03
C GLU A 826 -13.75 -10.31 26.72
N ARG A 827 -14.21 -9.57 25.71
CA ARG A 827 -15.61 -9.64 25.22
C ARG A 827 -15.95 -11.05 24.75
N GLY A 828 -15.02 -11.72 24.05
CA GLY A 828 -15.17 -13.12 23.65
C GLY A 828 -15.37 -14.05 24.85
N ARG A 829 -14.64 -13.85 25.95
CA ARG A 829 -14.82 -14.64 27.19
C ARG A 829 -16.19 -14.39 27.83
N MET A 830 -16.63 -13.13 27.88
CA MET A 830 -17.96 -12.78 28.39
C MET A 830 -19.09 -13.37 27.52
N TYR A 831 -18.89 -13.40 26.20
CA TYR A 831 -19.83 -14.04 25.27
C TYR A 831 -19.88 -15.57 25.50
N ALA A 832 -18.74 -16.21 25.76
CA ALA A 832 -18.69 -17.62 26.15
C ALA A 832 -19.50 -17.90 27.43
N ASP A 833 -19.44 -17.02 28.44
CA ASP A 833 -20.23 -17.17 29.66
C ASP A 833 -21.75 -17.10 29.41
N MET A 834 -22.18 -16.27 28.47
CA MET A 834 -23.57 -16.24 28.02
C MET A 834 -23.97 -17.54 27.31
N LEU A 835 -23.12 -18.03 26.38
CA LEU A 835 -23.38 -19.28 25.66
C LEU A 835 -23.52 -20.48 26.60
N LYS A 836 -22.71 -20.56 27.66
CA LYS A 836 -22.81 -21.61 28.70
C LYS A 836 -24.18 -21.68 29.37
N LEU A 837 -24.94 -20.58 29.37
CA LEU A 837 -26.29 -20.52 29.92
C LEU A 837 -27.35 -20.73 28.82
N ALA A 838 -27.21 -20.05 27.69
CA ALA A 838 -28.20 -20.07 26.62
C ALA A 838 -28.26 -21.40 25.87
N TYR A 839 -27.11 -21.99 25.53
CA TYR A 839 -27.02 -23.23 24.78
C TYR A 839 -27.76 -24.41 25.45
N PRO A 840 -27.49 -24.78 26.73
CA PRO A 840 -28.21 -25.87 27.36
C PRO A 840 -29.71 -25.60 27.55
N ALA A 841 -30.10 -24.35 27.86
CA ALA A 841 -31.50 -23.97 28.00
C ALA A 841 -32.27 -24.14 26.67
N LEU A 842 -31.65 -23.70 25.57
CA LEU A 842 -32.19 -23.82 24.22
C LEU A 842 -32.28 -25.31 23.79
N LYS A 843 -31.22 -26.10 24.01
CA LYS A 843 -31.23 -27.54 23.69
C LYS A 843 -32.24 -28.34 24.50
N ALA A 844 -32.49 -27.96 25.76
CA ALA A 844 -33.51 -28.59 26.60
C ALA A 844 -34.94 -28.28 26.11
N ALA A 845 -35.17 -27.08 25.60
CA ALA A 845 -36.45 -26.68 25.01
C ALA A 845 -36.68 -27.28 23.62
N ASN A 846 -35.64 -27.33 22.79
CA ASN A 846 -35.66 -27.91 21.46
C ASN A 846 -34.34 -28.64 21.16
N SER A 847 -34.35 -29.96 21.28
CA SER A 847 -33.16 -30.79 21.03
C SER A 847 -32.72 -30.80 19.57
N ASP A 848 -33.59 -30.37 18.64
CA ASP A 848 -33.32 -30.29 17.21
C ASP A 848 -32.72 -28.96 16.76
N ALA A 849 -32.62 -27.99 17.66
CA ALA A 849 -32.05 -26.69 17.38
C ALA A 849 -30.50 -26.70 17.38
N TYR A 850 -29.90 -25.80 16.62
CA TYR A 850 -28.48 -25.58 16.43
C TYR A 850 -28.14 -24.12 16.71
N VAL A 851 -27.06 -23.91 17.45
CA VAL A 851 -26.62 -22.58 17.90
C VAL A 851 -25.46 -22.11 17.05
N LEU A 852 -25.66 -20.98 16.37
CA LEU A 852 -24.62 -20.24 15.67
C LEU A 852 -24.05 -19.20 16.64
N VAL A 853 -22.74 -19.05 16.63
CA VAL A 853 -22.10 -17.84 17.18
C VAL A 853 -22.67 -16.63 16.42
N GLY A 854 -22.90 -15.52 17.13
CA GLY A 854 -23.32 -14.28 16.49
C GLY A 854 -22.34 -13.85 15.41
N GLY A 855 -22.83 -13.34 14.29
CA GLY A 855 -21.98 -12.85 13.21
C GLY A 855 -21.06 -11.73 13.70
N MET A 856 -19.77 -12.06 13.83
CA MET A 856 -18.73 -11.18 14.36
C MET A 856 -17.96 -10.49 13.24
N THR A 857 -17.50 -9.26 13.49
CA THR A 857 -16.67 -8.50 12.54
C THR A 857 -15.17 -8.73 12.77
N ASP A 858 -14.78 -8.93 14.03
CA ASP A 858 -13.42 -9.30 14.43
C ASP A 858 -13.15 -10.78 14.14
N THR A 859 -11.97 -11.08 13.63
CA THR A 859 -11.62 -12.43 13.13
C THR A 859 -10.38 -13.01 13.78
N ASP A 860 -9.98 -12.46 14.94
CA ASP A 860 -8.81 -12.91 15.69
C ASP A 860 -9.05 -12.93 17.22
N GLU A 861 -9.10 -11.77 17.87
CA GLU A 861 -9.10 -11.70 19.34
C GLU A 861 -10.42 -12.17 19.97
N PHE A 862 -11.57 -11.76 19.43
CA PHE A 862 -12.88 -12.18 19.91
C PHE A 862 -13.09 -13.71 19.80
N PRO A 863 -12.88 -14.38 18.65
CA PRO A 863 -13.01 -15.83 18.57
C PRO A 863 -11.99 -16.56 19.45
N ARG A 864 -10.76 -16.07 19.61
CA ARG A 864 -9.80 -16.62 20.60
C ARG A 864 -10.32 -16.48 22.04
N GLY A 865 -10.86 -15.31 22.37
CA GLY A 865 -11.53 -15.04 23.64
C GLY A 865 -12.69 -15.99 23.93
N LEU A 866 -13.52 -16.28 22.92
CA LEU A 866 -14.61 -17.26 23.01
C LEU A 866 -14.10 -18.64 23.40
N TYR A 867 -13.03 -19.12 22.76
CA TYR A 867 -12.44 -20.42 23.10
C TYR A 867 -11.78 -20.42 24.48
N GLU A 868 -11.02 -19.39 24.82
CA GLU A 868 -10.39 -19.23 26.15
C GLU A 868 -11.40 -19.12 27.27
N GLY A 869 -12.54 -18.49 26.99
CA GLY A 869 -13.69 -18.42 27.90
C GLY A 869 -14.40 -19.77 28.06
N GLY A 870 -13.97 -20.84 27.38
CA GLY A 870 -14.59 -22.16 27.45
C GLY A 870 -15.89 -22.27 26.65
N GLY A 871 -16.05 -21.47 25.60
CA GLY A 871 -17.23 -21.49 24.73
C GLY A 871 -17.29 -22.66 23.74
N ARG A 872 -16.20 -23.43 23.63
CA ARG A 872 -16.03 -24.55 22.67
C ARG A 872 -17.25 -25.46 22.55
N ASP A 873 -17.81 -25.89 23.68
CA ASP A 873 -18.89 -26.89 23.71
C ASP A 873 -20.30 -26.29 23.59
N TYR A 874 -20.40 -24.96 23.45
CA TYR A 874 -21.66 -24.20 23.57
C TYR A 874 -22.07 -23.48 22.28
N PHE A 875 -21.59 -23.96 21.14
CA PHE A 875 -22.08 -23.59 19.80
C PHE A 875 -21.84 -24.73 18.80
N ASP A 876 -22.66 -24.79 17.76
CA ASP A 876 -22.62 -25.82 16.72
C ASP A 876 -22.00 -25.31 15.41
N VAL A 877 -22.12 -24.01 15.14
CA VAL A 877 -21.67 -23.35 13.90
C VAL A 877 -20.93 -22.06 14.24
N MET A 878 -19.78 -21.83 13.61
CA MET A 878 -19.08 -20.55 13.69
C MET A 878 -19.59 -19.62 12.60
N SER A 879 -19.96 -18.38 12.95
CA SER A 879 -20.44 -17.38 11.99
C SER A 879 -19.62 -16.10 12.05
N ILE A 880 -19.42 -15.47 10.90
CA ILE A 880 -18.68 -14.20 10.76
C ILE A 880 -19.33 -13.28 9.73
N HIS A 881 -19.01 -12.00 9.81
CA HIS A 881 -19.32 -10.99 8.80
C HIS A 881 -18.06 -10.56 8.06
N THR A 882 -18.12 -10.48 6.74
CA THR A 882 -16.94 -10.17 5.91
C THR A 882 -17.11 -8.95 5.02
N TYR A 883 -17.58 -7.86 5.61
CA TYR A 883 -17.60 -6.56 4.95
C TYR A 883 -16.19 -6.04 4.65
N GLY A 884 -16.06 -5.27 3.57
CA GLY A 884 -14.84 -4.59 3.15
C GLY A 884 -14.79 -4.36 1.64
N VAL A 885 -13.85 -3.55 1.16
CA VAL A 885 -13.69 -3.24 -0.27
C VAL A 885 -12.24 -3.47 -0.69
N PRO A 886 -11.98 -4.30 -1.73
CA PRO A 886 -12.87 -5.26 -2.39
C PRO A 886 -13.46 -6.33 -1.45
N VAL A 887 -14.70 -6.75 -1.68
CA VAL A 887 -15.43 -7.68 -0.78
C VAL A 887 -14.77 -9.05 -0.73
N MET A 888 -14.31 -9.55 -1.88
CA MET A 888 -13.70 -10.89 -2.02
C MET A 888 -12.49 -11.07 -1.09
N TRP A 889 -11.72 -10.01 -0.85
CA TRP A 889 -10.55 -10.05 0.03
C TRP A 889 -10.93 -10.27 1.48
N SER A 890 -11.86 -9.46 1.98
CA SER A 890 -12.38 -9.62 3.34
C SER A 890 -13.07 -10.97 3.47
N PHE A 891 -13.88 -11.35 2.48
CA PHE A 891 -14.56 -12.63 2.39
C PHE A 891 -13.58 -13.81 2.48
N SER A 892 -12.46 -13.76 1.78
CA SER A 892 -11.48 -14.84 1.83
C SER A 892 -10.65 -14.76 3.12
N ALA A 893 -9.91 -13.69 3.34
CA ALA A 893 -8.88 -13.60 4.39
C ALA A 893 -9.45 -13.82 5.79
N ARG A 894 -10.60 -13.20 6.10
CA ARG A 894 -11.26 -13.33 7.41
C ARG A 894 -11.72 -14.77 7.66
N GLY A 895 -12.29 -15.42 6.65
CA GLY A 895 -12.68 -16.82 6.73
C GLY A 895 -11.50 -17.75 7.01
N GLN A 896 -10.34 -17.48 6.40
CA GLN A 896 -9.13 -18.27 6.64
C GLN A 896 -8.59 -18.10 8.07
N ARG A 897 -8.61 -16.88 8.60
CA ARG A 897 -8.19 -16.61 9.98
C ARG A 897 -9.07 -17.38 10.98
N VAL A 898 -10.38 -17.28 10.84
CA VAL A 898 -11.32 -17.99 11.72
C VAL A 898 -11.23 -19.50 11.54
N ARG A 899 -11.02 -19.99 10.31
CA ARG A 899 -10.78 -21.41 10.05
C ARG A 899 -9.52 -21.92 10.75
N ARG A 900 -8.44 -21.13 10.74
CA ARG A 900 -7.22 -21.46 11.49
C ARG A 900 -7.49 -21.56 13.00
N ILE A 901 -8.25 -20.62 13.57
CA ILE A 901 -8.59 -20.64 15.00
C ILE A 901 -9.46 -21.86 15.35
N LEU A 902 -10.38 -22.25 14.47
CA LEU A 902 -11.14 -23.50 14.60
C LEU A 902 -10.19 -24.71 14.62
N ASP A 903 -9.24 -24.79 13.67
CA ASP A 903 -8.26 -25.87 13.58
C ASP A 903 -7.35 -25.94 14.82
N GLU A 904 -6.77 -24.80 15.23
CA GLU A 904 -5.94 -24.65 16.44
C GLU A 904 -6.68 -25.05 17.72
N SER A 905 -7.99 -24.78 17.78
CA SER A 905 -8.85 -25.13 18.91
C SER A 905 -9.34 -26.59 18.86
N GLY A 906 -9.00 -27.34 17.81
CA GLY A 906 -9.43 -28.72 17.58
C GLY A 906 -10.89 -28.85 17.13
N ASP A 907 -11.48 -27.77 16.61
CA ASP A 907 -12.86 -27.66 16.12
C ASP A 907 -12.92 -27.44 14.59
N GLY A 908 -11.83 -27.74 13.87
CA GLY A 908 -11.74 -27.66 12.41
C GLY A 908 -12.82 -28.41 11.62
N GLY A 909 -13.47 -29.38 12.28
CA GLY A 909 -14.62 -30.12 11.75
C GLY A 909 -15.97 -29.40 11.84
N LYS A 910 -16.09 -28.31 12.61
CA LYS A 910 -17.30 -27.49 12.67
C LYS A 910 -17.46 -26.68 11.37
N PRO A 911 -18.71 -26.44 10.92
CA PRO A 911 -18.96 -25.57 9.78
C PRO A 911 -18.65 -24.10 10.12
N LEU A 912 -18.11 -23.40 9.12
CA LEU A 912 -17.95 -21.94 9.13
C LEU A 912 -18.98 -21.35 8.15
N TRP A 913 -19.78 -20.42 8.65
CA TRP A 913 -20.81 -19.72 7.87
C TRP A 913 -20.44 -18.24 7.76
N ASN A 914 -20.70 -17.65 6.60
CA ASN A 914 -20.65 -16.21 6.43
C ASN A 914 -22.09 -15.71 6.44
N THR A 915 -22.51 -15.12 7.55
CA THR A 915 -23.91 -14.79 7.79
C THR A 915 -24.29 -13.40 7.29
N GLU A 916 -23.30 -12.55 7.01
CA GLU A 916 -23.47 -11.29 6.27
C GLU A 916 -22.20 -10.94 5.48
N PHE A 917 -22.36 -10.70 4.18
CA PHE A 917 -21.34 -10.06 3.35
C PHE A 917 -22.00 -9.15 2.31
N GLY A 918 -21.23 -8.18 1.80
CA GLY A 918 -21.73 -7.21 0.84
C GLY A 918 -20.89 -5.93 0.87
N ILE A 919 -21.32 -4.94 0.10
CA ILE A 919 -20.71 -3.62 0.04
C ILE A 919 -21.82 -2.57 0.16
N ASP A 920 -21.70 -1.64 1.10
CA ASP A 920 -22.62 -0.51 1.18
C ASP A 920 -22.18 0.60 0.22
N ALA A 921 -23.15 1.45 -0.14
CA ALA A 921 -22.95 2.58 -1.04
C ALA A 921 -21.79 3.50 -0.59
N GLY A 922 -21.67 3.76 0.72
CA GLY A 922 -20.69 4.69 1.26
C GLY A 922 -19.24 4.21 1.10
N ASN A 923 -18.99 2.92 1.40
CA ASN A 923 -17.69 2.30 1.21
C ASN A 923 -17.32 2.14 -0.29
N PHE A 924 -18.32 1.91 -1.14
CA PHE A 924 -18.14 1.85 -2.59
C PHE A 924 -17.75 3.22 -3.18
N VAL A 925 -18.44 4.28 -2.74
CA VAL A 925 -18.16 5.68 -3.07
C VAL A 925 -16.77 6.09 -2.58
N GLY A 926 -16.44 5.79 -1.32
CA GLY A 926 -15.14 6.15 -0.74
C GLY A 926 -13.95 5.42 -1.39
N ALA A 927 -14.14 4.17 -1.85
CA ALA A 927 -13.10 3.39 -2.49
C ALA A 927 -12.88 3.74 -3.97
N TRP A 928 -13.95 4.12 -4.69
CA TRP A 928 -13.91 4.23 -6.16
C TRP A 928 -14.44 5.56 -6.73
N GLY A 929 -14.79 6.52 -5.89
CA GLY A 929 -15.08 7.90 -6.33
C GLY A 929 -16.39 8.06 -7.11
N TYR A 930 -17.40 7.23 -6.82
CA TYR A 930 -18.73 7.34 -7.39
C TYR A 930 -19.58 8.41 -6.67
N PRO A 931 -20.51 9.10 -7.36
CA PRO A 931 -20.57 9.25 -8.82
C PRO A 931 -19.31 9.95 -9.37
N HIS A 932 -18.87 9.54 -10.54
CA HIS A 932 -17.72 10.15 -11.20
C HIS A 932 -18.05 11.56 -11.71
N ALA A 933 -17.18 12.53 -11.45
CA ALA A 933 -17.35 13.90 -11.95
C ALA A 933 -17.21 14.05 -13.48
N TRP A 934 -16.77 13.01 -14.19
CA TRP A 934 -16.41 13.04 -15.63
C TRP A 934 -17.35 12.22 -16.53
N THR A 935 -18.45 11.70 -16.01
CA THR A 935 -19.51 11.00 -16.77
C THR A 935 -20.83 11.74 -16.53
N PRO A 936 -21.81 11.76 -17.46
CA PRO A 936 -23.14 12.22 -17.13
C PRO A 936 -23.62 11.43 -15.91
N PRO A 937 -23.81 12.06 -14.74
CA PRO A 937 -24.01 11.34 -13.48
C PRO A 937 -25.23 10.40 -13.49
N GLN A 938 -26.10 10.56 -14.49
CA GLN A 938 -27.29 9.76 -14.69
C GLN A 938 -27.03 8.32 -15.13
N LYS A 939 -25.80 7.93 -15.52
CA LYS A 939 -25.47 6.54 -15.92
C LYS A 939 -24.65 5.75 -14.88
N ASP A 940 -24.20 6.38 -13.80
CA ASP A 940 -23.29 5.75 -12.83
C ASP A 940 -23.94 4.63 -12.00
N HIS A 941 -25.26 4.66 -11.84
CA HIS A 941 -26.01 3.62 -11.13
C HIS A 941 -25.97 2.26 -11.86
N GLU A 942 -25.95 2.24 -13.20
CA GLU A 942 -25.80 1.01 -13.98
C GLU A 942 -24.42 0.37 -13.75
N PHE A 943 -23.38 1.20 -13.65
CA PHE A 943 -22.02 0.74 -13.33
C PHE A 943 -21.90 0.25 -11.88
N PHE A 944 -22.55 0.94 -10.94
CA PHE A 944 -22.63 0.50 -9.55
C PHE A 944 -23.23 -0.89 -9.43
N ASP A 945 -24.41 -1.11 -10.02
CA ASP A 945 -25.08 -2.43 -10.05
C ASP A 945 -24.20 -3.51 -10.68
N ALA A 946 -23.53 -3.19 -11.80
CA ALA A 946 -22.66 -4.14 -12.49
C ALA A 946 -21.42 -4.53 -11.67
N GLU A 947 -20.81 -3.58 -10.96
CA GLU A 947 -19.64 -3.85 -10.12
C GLU A 947 -20.04 -4.53 -8.80
N GLN A 948 -21.16 -4.14 -8.18
CA GLN A 948 -21.73 -4.88 -7.05
C GLN A 948 -21.97 -6.36 -7.43
N GLY A 949 -22.55 -6.61 -8.60
CA GLY A 949 -22.72 -7.96 -9.16
C GLY A 949 -21.39 -8.70 -9.32
N ARG A 950 -20.34 -8.04 -9.84
CA ARG A 950 -19.00 -8.64 -9.99
C ARG A 950 -18.36 -9.00 -8.65
N GLN A 951 -18.56 -8.20 -7.61
CA GLN A 951 -18.06 -8.51 -6.27
C GLN A 951 -18.76 -9.76 -5.68
N TRP A 952 -20.07 -9.87 -5.84
CA TRP A 952 -20.84 -11.05 -5.42
C TRP A 952 -20.41 -12.31 -6.17
N GLN A 953 -20.33 -12.22 -7.50
CA GLN A 953 -19.85 -13.30 -8.35
C GLN A 953 -18.48 -13.80 -7.88
N SER A 954 -17.53 -12.88 -7.68
CA SER A 954 -16.17 -13.22 -7.25
C SER A 954 -16.15 -13.94 -5.89
N CYS A 955 -16.97 -13.52 -4.93
CA CYS A 955 -17.05 -14.17 -3.62
C CYS A 955 -17.61 -15.60 -3.72
N LEU A 956 -18.70 -15.77 -4.49
CA LEU A 956 -19.40 -17.04 -4.61
C LEU A 956 -18.60 -18.06 -5.40
N GLU A 957 -18.01 -17.67 -6.53
CA GLU A 957 -17.09 -18.52 -7.30
C GLU A 957 -15.88 -18.92 -6.46
N LYS A 958 -15.30 -17.96 -5.71
CA LYS A 958 -14.16 -18.28 -4.84
C LYS A 958 -14.55 -19.23 -3.72
N ASN A 959 -15.76 -19.11 -3.17
CA ASN A 959 -16.22 -20.05 -2.15
C ASN A 959 -16.48 -21.46 -2.73
N GLN A 960 -16.97 -21.55 -3.98
CA GLN A 960 -17.09 -22.83 -4.69
C GLN A 960 -15.72 -23.50 -4.92
N GLU A 961 -14.70 -22.70 -5.25
CA GLU A 961 -13.31 -23.16 -5.40
C GLU A 961 -12.73 -23.65 -4.06
N LEU A 962 -12.86 -22.83 -3.01
CA LEU A 962 -12.15 -23.05 -1.75
C LEU A 962 -12.91 -23.92 -0.74
N GLY A 963 -14.23 -24.03 -0.85
CA GLY A 963 -15.08 -24.70 0.14
C GLY A 963 -14.96 -24.13 1.56
N ARG A 964 -14.76 -22.80 1.69
CA ARG A 964 -14.51 -22.15 3.00
C ARG A 964 -15.77 -22.03 3.83
N TYR A 965 -16.85 -21.57 3.23
CA TYR A 965 -18.13 -21.36 3.87
C TYR A 965 -19.13 -22.40 3.39
N ALA A 966 -19.70 -23.16 4.32
CA ALA A 966 -20.79 -24.08 4.00
C ALA A 966 -22.05 -23.31 3.60
N LYS A 967 -22.29 -22.15 4.23
CA LYS A 967 -23.34 -21.20 3.86
C LYS A 967 -22.74 -19.80 3.70
N ALA A 968 -23.11 -19.12 2.62
CA ALA A 968 -22.80 -17.71 2.40
C ALA A 968 -24.11 -16.93 2.24
N LEU A 969 -24.34 -15.97 3.13
CA LEU A 969 -25.56 -15.17 3.20
C LEU A 969 -25.16 -13.71 3.00
N PRO A 970 -25.50 -13.10 1.86
CA PRO A 970 -25.34 -11.67 1.68
C PRO A 970 -26.29 -10.89 2.60
N TYR A 971 -25.91 -9.66 2.94
CA TYR A 971 -26.53 -8.87 4.00
C TYR A 971 -28.05 -8.68 3.84
N GLN A 972 -28.55 -8.23 2.68
CA GLN A 972 -30.01 -8.12 2.51
C GLN A 972 -30.53 -8.29 1.08
N PHE A 973 -31.79 -8.73 0.97
CA PHE A 973 -32.50 -8.94 -0.29
C PHE A 973 -33.03 -7.64 -0.94
N GLN A 974 -33.68 -6.75 -0.18
CA GLN A 974 -34.30 -5.53 -0.70
C GLN A 974 -33.33 -4.35 -0.59
N ALA A 975 -33.19 -3.51 -1.61
CA ALA A 975 -32.25 -2.38 -1.55
C ALA A 975 -32.82 -1.18 -0.78
N GLY A 976 -31.94 -0.47 -0.08
CA GLY A 976 -32.29 0.71 0.72
C GLY A 976 -31.46 0.77 2.00
N ASN A 977 -31.25 1.99 2.51
CA ASN A 977 -30.52 2.27 3.74
C ASN A 977 -31.52 2.44 4.90
N GLU A 978 -31.50 1.53 5.88
CA GLU A 978 -32.50 1.42 6.96
C GLU A 978 -32.03 2.00 8.31
N ARG A 979 -30.95 2.78 8.36
CA ARG A 979 -30.36 3.29 9.61
C ARG A 979 -30.67 4.78 9.83
N ASP A 980 -31.01 5.18 11.06
CA ASP A 980 -31.26 6.60 11.41
C ASP A 980 -29.98 7.48 11.31
N ASP A 981 -28.80 6.88 11.40
CA ASP A 981 -27.47 7.46 11.15
C ASP A 981 -27.17 7.70 9.66
N ASP A 982 -27.99 7.18 8.74
CA ASP A 982 -27.87 7.43 7.30
C ASP A 982 -28.31 8.85 6.86
N LYS A 983 -28.83 9.65 7.79
CA LYS A 983 -28.98 11.10 7.57
C LYS A 983 -27.64 11.75 7.20
N HIS A 984 -26.52 11.23 7.73
CA HIS A 984 -25.19 11.72 7.37
C HIS A 984 -24.73 11.29 5.97
N LEU A 985 -25.23 10.18 5.41
CA LEU A 985 -24.95 9.80 4.02
C LEU A 985 -25.70 10.71 3.03
N ARG A 986 -26.96 11.07 3.33
CA ARG A 986 -27.70 12.08 2.54
C ARG A 986 -27.03 13.46 2.57
N GLU A 987 -26.42 13.84 3.70
CA GLU A 987 -25.71 15.12 3.85
C GLU A 987 -24.27 15.11 3.29
N ARG A 988 -23.58 13.96 3.28
CA ARG A 988 -22.16 13.85 2.88
C ARG A 988 -21.92 13.35 1.46
N ALA A 989 -22.82 12.54 0.88
CA ALA A 989 -22.53 11.81 -0.36
C ALA A 989 -22.65 12.66 -1.65
N GLN A 990 -23.25 13.85 -1.58
CA GLN A 990 -23.48 14.72 -2.76
C GLN A 990 -23.98 13.94 -4.00
N LEU A 991 -25.03 13.11 -3.82
CA LEU A 991 -25.57 12.29 -4.91
C LEU A 991 -25.98 13.17 -6.10
N PRO A 992 -25.88 12.67 -7.35
CA PRO A 992 -26.23 13.48 -8.49
C PRO A 992 -27.68 13.95 -8.51
N LEU A 993 -27.93 15.10 -9.12
CA LEU A 993 -29.28 15.65 -9.27
C LEU A 993 -30.22 14.62 -9.94
N GLY A 994 -31.27 14.21 -9.22
CA GLY A 994 -32.27 13.25 -9.68
C GLY A 994 -32.03 11.79 -9.27
N MET A 995 -30.91 11.48 -8.61
CA MET A 995 -30.61 10.15 -8.10
C MET A 995 -30.99 9.99 -6.62
N THR A 996 -31.25 8.75 -6.22
CA THR A 996 -31.69 8.34 -4.88
C THR A 996 -30.74 7.32 -4.27
N LEU A 997 -30.88 7.04 -2.97
CA LEU A 997 -30.13 5.96 -2.32
C LEU A 997 -30.47 4.58 -2.90
N ASP A 998 -31.65 4.40 -3.49
CA ASP A 998 -32.01 3.16 -4.17
C ASP A 998 -31.26 3.01 -5.51
N ASP A 999 -30.69 4.07 -6.07
CA ASP A 999 -29.83 3.93 -7.24
C ASP A 999 -28.46 3.32 -6.89
N TYR A 1000 -28.09 3.36 -5.60
CA TYR A 1000 -26.81 2.88 -5.06
C TYR A 1000 -26.99 1.89 -3.89
N GLY A 1001 -28.16 1.24 -3.79
CA GLY A 1001 -28.49 0.34 -2.69
C GLY A 1001 -27.90 -1.07 -2.82
N PHE A 1002 -27.72 -1.76 -1.71
CA PHE A 1002 -26.96 -3.03 -1.61
C PHE A 1002 -27.80 -4.31 -1.73
N GLY A 1003 -29.10 -4.19 -2.03
CA GLY A 1003 -30.02 -5.33 -2.17
C GLY A 1003 -29.97 -6.00 -3.54
N LEU A 1004 -30.63 -7.15 -3.67
CA LEU A 1004 -30.88 -7.87 -4.94
C LEU A 1004 -32.07 -7.32 -5.72
N VAL A 1005 -33.01 -6.68 -5.04
CA VAL A 1005 -34.13 -5.97 -5.65
C VAL A 1005 -34.11 -4.50 -5.23
N ARG A 1006 -34.84 -3.63 -5.94
CA ARG A 1006 -34.98 -2.21 -5.61
C ARG A 1006 -35.80 -2.00 -4.33
N SER A 1007 -35.89 -0.74 -3.89
CA SER A 1007 -36.59 -0.35 -2.66
C SER A 1007 -38.09 -0.63 -2.67
N ASP A 1008 -38.70 -0.89 -3.82
CA ASP A 1008 -40.06 -1.42 -3.95
C ASP A 1008 -40.21 -2.88 -3.50
N GLY A 1009 -39.08 -3.55 -3.25
CA GLY A 1009 -39.03 -4.95 -2.82
C GLY A 1009 -39.32 -5.96 -3.92
N LEU A 1010 -39.41 -5.54 -5.19
CA LEU A 1010 -39.88 -6.39 -6.29
C LEU A 1010 -39.03 -6.28 -7.55
N THR A 1011 -38.53 -5.09 -7.89
CA THR A 1011 -37.82 -4.87 -9.16
C THR A 1011 -36.41 -5.46 -9.08
N PRO A 1012 -36.04 -6.47 -9.90
CA PRO A 1012 -34.71 -7.09 -9.86
C PRO A 1012 -33.59 -6.13 -10.22
N ARG A 1013 -32.42 -6.35 -9.61
CA ARG A 1013 -31.14 -5.79 -10.07
C ARG A 1013 -30.39 -6.81 -10.93
N PRO A 1014 -29.40 -6.39 -11.73
CA PRO A 1014 -28.58 -7.30 -12.54
C PRO A 1014 -27.98 -8.47 -11.77
N THR A 1015 -27.63 -8.29 -10.49
CA THR A 1015 -27.13 -9.38 -9.64
C THR A 1015 -28.18 -10.46 -9.39
N TYR A 1016 -29.45 -10.09 -9.22
CA TYR A 1016 -30.55 -11.05 -9.06
C TYR A 1016 -30.73 -11.85 -10.35
N ASP A 1017 -30.74 -11.18 -11.50
CA ASP A 1017 -30.92 -11.84 -12.79
C ASP A 1017 -29.78 -12.83 -13.07
N TRP A 1018 -28.53 -12.42 -12.78
CA TRP A 1018 -27.38 -13.33 -12.86
C TRP A 1018 -27.55 -14.55 -11.94
N LEU A 1019 -27.95 -14.36 -10.67
CA LEU A 1019 -28.20 -15.48 -9.75
C LEU A 1019 -29.30 -16.41 -10.27
N LEU A 1020 -30.36 -15.83 -10.86
CA LEU A 1020 -31.47 -16.57 -11.45
C LEU A 1020 -31.03 -17.40 -12.65
N GLU A 1021 -30.09 -16.89 -13.45
CA GLU A 1021 -29.49 -17.62 -14.57
C GLU A 1021 -28.55 -18.73 -14.09
N GLN A 1022 -27.66 -18.43 -13.12
CA GLN A 1022 -26.65 -19.38 -12.65
C GLN A 1022 -27.23 -20.54 -11.84
N GLN A 1023 -28.34 -20.32 -11.13
CA GLN A 1023 -28.99 -21.35 -10.31
C GLN A 1023 -27.98 -22.05 -9.36
N LEU A 1024 -27.20 -21.26 -8.61
CA LEU A 1024 -26.04 -21.74 -7.85
C LEU A 1024 -26.35 -22.88 -6.86
N ASN A 1025 -27.58 -22.94 -6.35
CA ASN A 1025 -28.01 -23.99 -5.41
C ASN A 1025 -28.50 -25.27 -6.09
N ARG A 1026 -28.64 -25.30 -7.42
CA ARG A 1026 -29.14 -26.46 -8.18
C ARG A 1026 -28.42 -27.77 -7.84
N PRO A 1027 -27.08 -27.84 -7.70
CA PRO A 1027 -26.40 -29.10 -7.36
C PRO A 1027 -26.83 -29.69 -6.01
N ILE A 1028 -27.04 -28.84 -5.00
CA ILE A 1028 -27.52 -29.27 -3.68
C ILE A 1028 -28.99 -29.64 -3.74
N GLN A 1029 -29.81 -28.91 -4.51
CA GLN A 1029 -31.24 -29.23 -4.67
C GLN A 1029 -31.50 -30.53 -5.44
N GLN A 1030 -30.64 -30.89 -6.39
CA GLN A 1030 -30.73 -32.15 -7.13
C GLN A 1030 -30.30 -33.36 -6.29
N ALA A 1031 -29.38 -33.16 -5.35
CA ALA A 1031 -28.93 -34.17 -4.40
C ALA A 1031 -29.05 -33.64 -2.96
N PRO A 1032 -30.30 -33.42 -2.46
CA PRO A 1032 -30.53 -32.80 -1.16
C PRO A 1032 -30.19 -33.73 0.00
N THR A 1033 -30.13 -35.04 -0.29
CA THR A 1033 -29.54 -36.06 0.56
C THR A 1033 -28.62 -36.93 -0.27
N PHE A 1034 -27.50 -37.38 0.29
CA PHE A 1034 -26.60 -38.34 -0.35
C PHE A 1034 -26.00 -39.29 0.70
N THR A 1035 -25.49 -40.43 0.26
CA THR A 1035 -24.81 -41.40 1.12
C THR A 1035 -23.32 -41.36 0.86
N THR A 1036 -22.52 -41.25 1.91
CA THR A 1036 -21.06 -41.29 1.80
C THR A 1036 -20.44 -41.95 3.02
N ASP A 1037 -19.19 -42.34 2.89
CA ASP A 1037 -18.41 -42.82 4.03
C ASP A 1037 -17.78 -41.64 4.77
N VAL A 1038 -17.75 -41.73 6.09
CA VAL A 1038 -17.33 -40.64 6.97
C VAL A 1038 -16.13 -41.10 7.79
N ARG A 1039 -15.03 -40.35 7.70
CA ARG A 1039 -13.83 -40.53 8.53
C ARG A 1039 -13.73 -39.44 9.57
N PHE A 1040 -13.39 -39.80 10.80
CA PHE A 1040 -12.96 -38.84 11.80
C PHE A 1040 -12.07 -39.48 12.87
N PRO A 1041 -11.17 -38.73 13.52
CA PRO A 1041 -10.38 -39.19 14.66
C PRO A 1041 -11.10 -38.89 15.99
N PRO A 1042 -11.82 -39.84 16.62
CA PRO A 1042 -12.43 -39.62 17.93
C PRO A 1042 -11.38 -39.53 19.05
N LYS A 1043 -11.68 -38.78 20.11
CA LYS A 1043 -10.79 -38.64 21.29
C LYS A 1043 -10.61 -39.94 22.07
N THR A 1044 -11.58 -40.85 21.98
CA THR A 1044 -11.59 -42.16 22.64
C THR A 1044 -12.19 -43.19 21.70
N LYS A 1045 -11.88 -44.48 21.89
CA LYS A 1045 -12.52 -45.53 21.10
C LYS A 1045 -14.04 -45.58 21.32
N VAL A 1046 -14.77 -45.36 20.25
CA VAL A 1046 -16.23 -45.30 20.20
C VAL A 1046 -16.78 -46.23 19.12
N ILE A 1047 -18.03 -46.65 19.30
CA ILE A 1047 -18.80 -47.46 18.37
C ILE A 1047 -19.97 -46.61 17.84
N PRO A 1048 -20.08 -46.40 16.52
CA PRO A 1048 -21.24 -45.75 15.93
C PRO A 1048 -22.42 -46.71 15.92
N VAL A 1049 -23.49 -46.34 16.63
CA VAL A 1049 -24.68 -47.19 16.79
C VAL A 1049 -25.48 -47.21 15.49
N GLY A 1050 -25.69 -48.42 14.95
CA GLY A 1050 -26.51 -48.61 13.74
C GLY A 1050 -25.76 -48.45 12.41
N TYR A 1051 -24.42 -48.35 12.44
CA TYR A 1051 -23.59 -48.24 11.24
C TYR A 1051 -22.54 -49.36 11.18
N GLU A 1052 -22.18 -49.76 9.96
CA GLU A 1052 -20.95 -50.50 9.72
C GLU A 1052 -19.75 -49.56 9.88
N TYR A 1053 -18.70 -50.04 10.55
CA TYR A 1053 -17.51 -49.24 10.79
C TYR A 1053 -16.25 -50.09 10.87
N HIS A 1054 -15.10 -49.47 10.61
CA HIS A 1054 -13.79 -50.06 10.84
C HIS A 1054 -12.78 -48.99 11.24
N TRP A 1055 -11.74 -49.39 11.95
CA TRP A 1055 -10.66 -48.51 12.39
C TRP A 1055 -9.48 -48.57 11.43
N GLU A 1056 -8.95 -47.41 11.04
CA GLU A 1056 -7.74 -47.24 10.24
C GLU A 1056 -6.73 -46.41 11.06
N GLY A 1057 -5.91 -47.08 11.89
CA GLY A 1057 -5.07 -46.40 12.88
C GLY A 1057 -5.91 -45.72 13.96
N ASP A 1058 -5.76 -44.40 14.10
CA ASP A 1058 -6.51 -43.57 15.06
C ASP A 1058 -7.81 -42.97 14.47
N GLU A 1059 -8.11 -43.23 13.19
CA GLU A 1059 -9.34 -42.76 12.54
C GLU A 1059 -10.42 -43.86 12.52
N LEU A 1060 -11.66 -43.46 12.80
CA LEU A 1060 -12.85 -44.27 12.67
C LEU A 1060 -13.52 -43.98 11.32
N LEU A 1061 -13.65 -45.01 10.48
CA LEU A 1061 -14.39 -44.96 9.23
C LEU A 1061 -15.79 -45.56 9.40
N ILE A 1062 -16.81 -44.73 9.25
CA ILE A 1062 -18.23 -45.08 9.30
C ILE A 1062 -18.76 -45.20 7.87
N ARG A 1063 -19.30 -46.35 7.51
CA ARG A 1063 -19.80 -46.60 6.15
C ARG A 1063 -21.25 -46.14 5.97
N ASN A 1064 -21.56 -45.71 4.75
CA ASN A 1064 -22.93 -45.46 4.30
C ASN A 1064 -23.72 -44.46 5.16
N VAL A 1065 -23.08 -43.37 5.60
CA VAL A 1065 -23.76 -42.30 6.32
C VAL A 1065 -24.63 -41.51 5.34
N LYS A 1066 -25.95 -41.50 5.59
CA LYS A 1066 -26.90 -40.64 4.88
C LYS A 1066 -26.76 -39.21 5.38
N VAL A 1067 -26.30 -38.29 4.54
CA VAL A 1067 -26.10 -36.87 4.82
C VAL A 1067 -27.28 -36.08 4.25
N ASP A 1068 -27.81 -35.15 5.05
CA ASP A 1068 -28.81 -34.18 4.64
C ASP A 1068 -28.16 -32.79 4.48
N SER A 1069 -28.51 -32.10 3.40
CA SER A 1069 -27.91 -30.80 3.05
C SER A 1069 -28.44 -29.63 3.87
N ALA A 1070 -29.63 -29.78 4.45
CA ALA A 1070 -30.30 -28.76 5.26
C ALA A 1070 -29.98 -28.91 6.75
N PHE A 1071 -29.84 -30.14 7.26
CA PHE A 1071 -29.60 -30.43 8.67
C PHE A 1071 -28.53 -31.51 8.85
N PRO A 1072 -27.65 -31.41 9.86
CA PRO A 1072 -26.60 -32.41 10.05
C PRO A 1072 -27.19 -33.76 10.46
N THR A 1073 -26.56 -34.82 9.98
CA THR A 1073 -26.87 -36.19 10.40
C THR A 1073 -26.24 -36.45 11.76
N ARG A 1074 -27.05 -36.91 12.72
CA ARG A 1074 -26.63 -37.28 14.08
C ARG A 1074 -26.32 -38.77 14.13
N VAL A 1075 -25.06 -39.10 14.34
CA VAL A 1075 -24.61 -40.47 14.58
C VAL A 1075 -24.37 -40.65 16.08
N ARG A 1076 -25.13 -41.56 16.70
CA ARG A 1076 -24.96 -41.90 18.12
C ARG A 1076 -23.69 -42.72 18.30
N LEU A 1077 -22.90 -42.37 19.31
CA LEU A 1077 -21.68 -43.05 19.69
C LEU A 1077 -21.86 -43.71 21.07
N ARG A 1078 -21.28 -44.90 21.26
CA ARG A 1078 -21.12 -45.52 22.58
C ARG A 1078 -19.66 -45.89 22.82
N ALA A 1079 -19.20 -45.88 24.07
CA ALA A 1079 -17.85 -46.31 24.39
C ALA A 1079 -17.64 -47.79 24.01
N GLU A 1080 -16.45 -48.12 23.49
CA GLU A 1080 -16.10 -49.50 23.15
C GLU A 1080 -15.89 -50.36 24.41
N SER A 1081 -15.50 -49.75 25.54
CA SER A 1081 -15.46 -50.41 26.85
C SER A 1081 -16.83 -50.34 27.53
N GLY A 1082 -17.54 -51.47 27.55
CA GLY A 1082 -18.88 -51.55 28.12
C GLY A 1082 -18.91 -51.26 29.62
N ARG A 1083 -19.64 -50.20 30.00
CA ARG A 1083 -20.68 -50.22 31.04
C ARG A 1083 -21.68 -49.11 30.79
#